data_AF-A0A7V9R4J4-F1
#
_entry.id   AF-A0A7V9R4J4-F1
#
_cell.length_a   1.000
_cell.length_b   1.000
_cell.length_c   1.000
_cell.angle_alpha   90.00
_cell.angle_beta   90.00
_cell.angle_gamma   90.00
#
_symmetry.space_group_name_H-M   'P 1'
#
loop_
_entity.id
_entity.type
_entity.pdbx_description
1 polymer ?
#
loop_
_entity_poly.entity_id
_entity_poly.type
_entity_poly.pdbx_seq_one_letter_code
_entity_poly.pdbx_strand_id
1 'polypeptide(L)'
;MKPANNYHVIYTIIFLALAIAGTILLGARYSAAARSDQNITPDAQCTVTFGAPTNFLVSNAPYSVTKSDFNGDGKLDLVTTSQLSNNVSILLGTGTGSFAAAANFSVGSGAISVAVGDFNNDGKIDLVTANQFANSVSILLGTGTGSFSAATNFPVGSPPRWVAVGDFNGDGKPDLATANQDDTVSILIGAGTGSFGGATHFTAGSASGSSPFAVTVADLNGDLKLDLAVANTNTANVSILLGTGTGSFSAPTNFTVGSNPRFIAIADFNGDNKPDLAVANTFANNVSILLGTGTGTFGAATNFPLGGSSSPWYIATGDYNGDGILDLATANGGANNVAILLGTGTGSFSAATNFAAAVNSFPVSVAAADFNGDGKLDLASGNNGSANVSILLNTSPACAAPSPSPSPSPSPTYSFNGGVVDADGTRLAGAHLILTGDTNNDGVTDVVRSTTTAPGDRGLFDFTNLPAGTYIVTVSADNRFFSPDTRTVALPTNFPGGSVTVTLNASQATGNTPTGDNIQITVGGTTLTFQRVIVNGVTRLTAVSDLSTLIGQVASAGGKNPKAAFQISTSAQIVAPVEVCYQLSAEDYFGATLMLSIQGGKVSNIEIGRNDATQTLCGRIARLPNTASASTAKSAGETASAADTDLGTIVIAEANSVIGLSTSSTNVSEGAGTANINVVRTGDTTGVATVEYATSDAAGSSGCNVANTGMASSRCDYETTVGTLTFAAGQTSKTISVPIIDDAYADGLESFTVTLSKLQGAGLANPSSATVVVTDNDGANGANSIDQASFFVRLHYLDFLNREPDASGLGFWSNQITECGTNAACIDLRRTNVSAAFFLSIEFQETGYLVYRFYKAGYGNISGLPVPLRLNEFLPDTQQIGRGVVVGAGNWQAQLEANKQSYALDFVTRQRFVDAYANSMTPAQFVDALFLKAGVTPTAADRAAAIGEFGNAATSADSAARARALRRVAENATLNTQEFNKAFVLMQYFGYLRRNPNDAPDADFGGYNFWLGKLNEFNGNFINAEMVRAFIVSGEYRARFGTN
;
A
#
# COMPACT_ATOMS: atom_id res chain seq x y z
N MET A 1 29.86 48.47 13.84
CA MET A 1 30.22 48.64 12.42
C MET A 1 29.17 47.93 11.57
N LYS A 2 28.36 48.67 10.81
CA LYS A 2 27.75 48.18 9.53
C LYS A 2 28.84 48.22 8.44
N PRO A 3 28.75 47.57 7.25
CA PRO A 3 27.57 47.11 6.47
C PRO A 3 27.76 45.62 5.99
N ALA A 4 27.01 44.96 5.09
CA ALA A 4 26.21 45.38 3.93
C ALA A 4 25.18 44.31 3.49
N ASN A 5 24.13 44.80 2.83
CA ASN A 5 23.08 44.09 2.11
C ASN A 5 23.62 43.19 1.00
N ASN A 6 22.95 42.06 0.76
CA ASN A 6 22.74 41.47 -0.57
C ASN A 6 21.55 40.48 -0.51
N TYR A 7 20.33 41.02 -0.46
CA TYR A 7 19.11 40.31 -0.85
C TYR A 7 18.61 40.96 -2.13
N HIS A 8 19.10 40.49 -3.28
CA HIS A 8 18.53 40.67 -4.62
C HIS A 8 19.49 40.00 -5.60
N VAL A 9 19.25 38.74 -5.94
CA VAL A 9 19.29 38.14 -7.29
C VAL A 9 18.89 36.68 -7.08
N ILE A 10 17.71 36.31 -7.60
CA ILE A 10 17.24 35.02 -8.15
C ILE A 10 15.71 35.13 -8.12
N TYR A 11 15.17 35.97 -9.01
CA TYR A 11 13.76 36.04 -9.36
C TYR A 11 13.72 36.20 -10.88
N THR A 12 13.95 35.11 -11.63
CA THR A 12 13.50 34.98 -13.02
C THR A 12 13.61 33.50 -13.40
N ILE A 13 12.61 33.02 -14.15
CA ILE A 13 12.51 31.71 -14.85
C ILE A 13 11.75 30.63 -14.05
N ILE A 14 10.42 30.58 -14.23
CA ILE A 14 9.64 29.46 -14.83
C ILE A 14 8.15 29.80 -14.67
N PHE A 15 7.60 30.46 -15.68
CA PHE A 15 6.22 30.24 -16.15
C PHE A 15 6.37 29.24 -17.30
N LEU A 16 5.68 28.10 -17.25
CA LEU A 16 5.24 27.22 -18.37
C LEU A 16 4.88 25.82 -17.84
N ALA A 17 3.77 25.25 -18.31
CA ALA A 17 3.28 23.86 -18.13
C ALA A 17 2.17 23.58 -17.09
N LEU A 18 0.98 24.18 -17.25
CA LEU A 18 -0.27 23.50 -16.89
C LEU A 18 -1.37 23.92 -17.86
N ALA A 19 -1.36 23.26 -19.02
CA ALA A 19 -1.94 23.83 -20.21
C ALA A 19 -2.25 22.83 -21.32
N ILE A 20 -2.33 21.53 -21.04
CA ILE A 20 -2.37 20.50 -22.09
C ILE A 20 -3.13 19.26 -21.62
N ALA A 21 -4.45 19.23 -21.86
CA ALA A 21 -5.24 18.02 -22.12
C ALA A 21 -6.74 18.40 -22.16
N GLY A 22 -7.13 19.22 -23.13
CA GLY A 22 -8.53 19.31 -23.52
C GLY A 22 -8.97 17.95 -24.08
N THR A 23 -9.81 17.26 -23.30
CA THR A 23 -10.32 15.90 -23.52
C THR A 23 -9.26 14.80 -23.56
N ILE A 24 -8.74 14.45 -22.38
CA ILE A 24 -8.85 13.12 -21.74
C ILE A 24 -8.14 13.20 -20.38
N LEU A 25 -8.92 13.47 -19.33
CA LEU A 25 -8.86 12.88 -17.98
C LEU A 25 -9.75 13.72 -17.02
N LEU A 26 -11.06 13.69 -17.24
CA LEU A 26 -12.01 13.80 -16.13
C LEU A 26 -13.04 12.68 -16.28
N GLY A 27 -12.55 11.44 -16.39
CA GLY A 27 -13.23 10.33 -15.77
C GLY A 27 -12.74 10.29 -14.32
N ALA A 28 -13.65 10.29 -13.36
CA ALA A 28 -13.31 10.11 -11.97
C ALA A 28 -12.29 8.96 -11.84
N ARG A 29 -11.14 9.21 -11.22
CA ARG A 29 -10.41 8.11 -10.57
C ARG A 29 -11.18 7.79 -9.29
N TYR A 30 -12.37 7.23 -9.45
CA TYR A 30 -12.78 6.18 -8.53
C TYR A 30 -11.66 5.16 -8.62
N SER A 31 -10.87 5.10 -7.56
CA SER A 31 -9.86 4.08 -7.43
C SER A 31 -10.64 2.79 -7.26
N ALA A 32 -10.77 2.02 -8.34
CA ALA A 32 -10.91 0.58 -8.22
C ALA A 32 -9.66 0.13 -7.47
N ALA A 33 -9.77 0.06 -6.14
CA ALA A 33 -8.90 -0.79 -5.38
C ALA A 33 -9.10 -2.19 -5.98
N ALA A 34 -8.15 -2.64 -6.79
CA ALA A 34 -8.00 -4.05 -7.08
C ALA A 34 -7.72 -4.74 -5.73
N ARG A 35 -8.82 -5.09 -5.04
CA ARG A 35 -8.84 -6.16 -4.05
C ARG A 35 -8.44 -7.41 -4.82
N SER A 36 -7.21 -7.88 -4.67
CA SER A 36 -6.83 -9.17 -5.27
C SER A 36 -7.54 -10.37 -4.65
N ASP A 37 -8.41 -10.16 -3.65
CA ASP A 37 -9.00 -11.23 -2.86
C ASP A 37 -10.53 -11.31 -2.97
N GLN A 38 -11.17 -10.68 -3.96
CA GLN A 38 -12.61 -10.85 -4.17
C GLN A 38 -12.94 -11.07 -5.64
N ASN A 39 -13.51 -12.24 -5.92
CA ASN A 39 -14.35 -12.48 -7.09
C ASN A 39 -15.56 -11.51 -6.99
N ILE A 40 -15.42 -10.28 -7.47
CA ILE A 40 -16.53 -9.31 -7.50
C ILE A 40 -17.43 -9.71 -8.67
N THR A 41 -18.47 -10.47 -8.37
CA THR A 41 -19.65 -10.52 -9.24
C THR A 41 -20.28 -9.13 -9.29
N PRO A 42 -20.75 -8.64 -10.44
CA PRO A 42 -21.47 -7.37 -10.53
C PRO A 42 -22.59 -7.35 -9.49
N ASP A 43 -22.52 -6.44 -8.52
CA ASP A 43 -23.57 -6.31 -7.52
C ASP A 43 -24.82 -5.80 -8.24
N ALA A 44 -25.87 -6.61 -8.27
CA ALA A 44 -27.16 -6.25 -8.86
C ALA A 44 -27.87 -5.08 -8.14
N GLN A 45 -27.22 -4.46 -7.14
CA GLN A 45 -27.80 -3.42 -6.29
C GLN A 45 -27.43 -1.98 -6.66
N CYS A 46 -26.46 -1.72 -7.55
CA CYS A 46 -26.05 -0.35 -7.89
C CYS A 46 -26.50 0.03 -9.32
N THR A 47 -27.74 0.50 -9.41
CA THR A 47 -28.37 0.97 -10.65
C THR A 47 -28.01 2.42 -10.93
N VAL A 48 -27.64 2.71 -12.18
CA VAL A 48 -27.47 4.09 -12.66
C VAL A 48 -28.81 4.72 -13.04
N THR A 49 -29.07 5.95 -12.60
CA THR A 49 -30.24 6.74 -13.01
C THR A 49 -29.87 8.21 -13.21
N PHE A 50 -30.50 8.85 -14.20
CA PHE A 50 -30.38 10.28 -14.44
C PHE A 50 -31.75 10.95 -14.39
N GLY A 51 -31.77 12.19 -13.90
CA GLY A 51 -32.93 13.07 -13.95
C GLY A 51 -33.30 13.45 -15.38
N ALA A 52 -34.44 14.13 -15.54
CA ALA A 52 -34.85 14.64 -16.84
C ALA A 52 -33.82 15.66 -17.38
N PRO A 53 -33.48 15.62 -18.67
CA PRO A 53 -32.47 16.50 -19.26
C PRO A 53 -32.91 17.97 -19.22
N THR A 54 -32.00 18.86 -18.83
CA THR A 54 -32.16 20.31 -18.92
C THR A 54 -31.38 20.85 -20.12
N ASN A 55 -32.03 21.62 -21.00
CA ASN A 55 -31.44 22.02 -22.27
C ASN A 55 -31.02 23.50 -22.29
N PHE A 56 -29.79 23.77 -22.69
CA PHE A 56 -29.24 25.12 -22.86
C PHE A 56 -28.94 25.39 -24.33
N LEU A 57 -29.52 26.47 -24.87
CA LEU A 57 -29.36 26.81 -26.28
C LEU A 57 -27.93 27.25 -26.60
N VAL A 58 -27.41 26.75 -27.72
CA VAL A 58 -26.10 27.11 -28.27
C VAL A 58 -26.23 27.41 -29.77
N SER A 59 -25.12 27.75 -30.42
CA SER A 59 -25.10 27.95 -31.86
C SER A 59 -25.38 26.66 -32.65
N ASN A 60 -25.79 26.78 -33.92
CA ASN A 60 -26.29 25.66 -34.71
C ASN A 60 -25.25 24.56 -34.95
N ALA A 61 -25.72 23.30 -34.89
CA ALA A 61 -24.95 22.08 -35.08
C ALA A 61 -23.76 21.95 -34.11
N PRO A 62 -24.01 21.91 -32.78
CA PRO A 62 -22.95 21.64 -31.82
C PRO A 62 -22.34 20.27 -32.10
N TYR A 63 -21.01 20.16 -32.03
CA TYR A 63 -20.31 18.93 -32.42
C TYR A 63 -19.46 18.33 -31.29
N SER A 64 -18.66 19.15 -30.62
CA SER A 64 -17.84 18.75 -29.49
C SER A 64 -18.21 19.61 -28.28
N VAL A 65 -18.36 18.99 -27.11
CA VAL A 65 -18.56 19.65 -25.82
C VAL A 65 -17.39 19.29 -24.90
N THR A 66 -16.80 20.32 -24.28
CA THR A 66 -15.71 20.20 -23.30
C THR A 66 -16.01 21.11 -22.12
N LYS A 67 -15.39 20.83 -20.96
CA LYS A 67 -15.59 21.57 -19.70
C LYS A 67 -14.28 22.14 -19.17
N SER A 68 -14.35 23.31 -18.53
CA SER A 68 -13.27 23.94 -17.77
C SER A 68 -13.85 25.11 -16.96
N ASP A 69 -13.11 25.64 -15.99
CA ASP A 69 -13.43 26.95 -15.40
C ASP A 69 -12.81 28.06 -16.27
N PHE A 70 -13.60 28.72 -17.12
CA PHE A 70 -13.10 29.75 -18.05
C PHE A 70 -13.07 31.15 -17.44
N ASN A 71 -13.69 31.34 -16.27
CA ASN A 71 -13.80 32.65 -15.60
C ASN A 71 -13.10 32.71 -14.22
N GLY A 72 -12.52 31.59 -13.77
CA GLY A 72 -11.78 31.48 -12.51
C GLY A 72 -12.66 31.53 -11.26
N ASP A 73 -13.95 31.21 -11.36
CA ASP A 73 -14.89 31.29 -10.24
C ASP A 73 -15.04 29.97 -9.45
N GLY A 74 -14.31 28.93 -9.85
CA GLY A 74 -14.30 27.61 -9.23
C GLY A 74 -15.44 26.69 -9.67
N LYS A 75 -16.27 27.09 -10.63
CA LYS A 75 -17.37 26.29 -11.17
C LYS A 75 -17.05 25.82 -12.58
N LEU A 76 -17.56 24.65 -12.94
CA LEU A 76 -17.35 24.10 -14.27
C LEU A 76 -18.26 24.80 -15.29
N ASP A 77 -17.63 25.39 -16.31
CA ASP A 77 -18.26 25.94 -17.50
C ASP A 77 -18.22 24.92 -18.64
N LEU A 78 -18.95 25.21 -19.72
CA LEU A 78 -18.95 24.41 -20.94
C LEU A 78 -18.55 25.23 -22.16
N VAL A 79 -17.83 24.59 -23.07
CA VAL A 79 -17.55 25.08 -24.42
C VAL A 79 -18.10 24.10 -25.45
N THR A 80 -18.73 24.59 -26.51
CA THR A 80 -19.13 23.77 -27.65
C THR A 80 -18.69 24.35 -28.99
N THR A 81 -18.16 23.53 -29.90
CA THR A 81 -18.00 23.93 -31.31
C THR A 81 -19.31 23.91 -32.05
N SER A 82 -19.53 24.88 -32.94
CA SER A 82 -20.72 24.92 -33.80
C SER A 82 -20.35 24.94 -35.28
N GLN A 83 -20.48 23.78 -35.91
CA GLN A 83 -19.97 23.53 -37.25
C GLN A 83 -20.56 24.46 -38.32
N LEU A 84 -21.86 24.74 -38.25
CA LEU A 84 -22.55 25.59 -39.23
C LEU A 84 -22.48 27.08 -38.91
N SER A 85 -22.16 27.43 -37.67
CA SER A 85 -22.10 28.82 -37.20
C SER A 85 -20.67 29.39 -37.19
N ASN A 86 -19.65 28.56 -37.45
CA ASN A 86 -18.24 28.93 -37.47
C ASN A 86 -17.78 29.64 -36.19
N ASN A 87 -18.27 29.16 -35.04
CA ASN A 87 -17.97 29.73 -33.74
C ASN A 87 -17.86 28.63 -32.68
N VAL A 88 -17.41 29.03 -31.50
CA VAL A 88 -17.59 28.28 -30.25
C VAL A 88 -18.61 29.01 -29.37
N SER A 89 -19.43 28.26 -28.64
CA SER A 89 -20.36 28.76 -27.63
C SER A 89 -19.81 28.43 -26.23
N ILE A 90 -19.74 29.43 -25.35
CA ILE A 90 -19.29 29.32 -23.96
C ILE A 90 -20.49 29.52 -23.04
N LEU A 91 -20.70 28.58 -22.12
CA LEU A 91 -21.79 28.59 -21.16
C LEU A 91 -21.18 28.60 -19.76
N LEU A 92 -21.33 29.70 -19.03
CA LEU A 92 -20.77 29.82 -17.69
C LEU A 92 -21.64 29.09 -16.67
N GLY A 93 -21.03 28.22 -15.89
CA GLY A 93 -21.66 27.36 -14.90
C GLY A 93 -22.08 28.12 -13.65
N THR A 94 -23.22 27.75 -13.10
CA THR A 94 -23.70 28.29 -11.82
C THR A 94 -23.28 27.44 -10.62
N GLY A 95 -22.79 26.21 -10.87
CA GLY A 95 -22.45 25.21 -9.86
C GLY A 95 -23.64 24.40 -9.37
N THR A 96 -24.81 24.50 -10.00
CA THR A 96 -26.03 23.77 -9.63
C THR A 96 -26.60 22.93 -10.79
N GLY A 97 -25.76 22.61 -11.78
CA GLY A 97 -26.20 22.00 -13.04
C GLY A 97 -26.89 22.97 -14.00
N SER A 98 -26.92 24.27 -13.70
CA SER A 98 -27.47 25.32 -14.55
C SER A 98 -26.38 26.21 -15.14
N PHE A 99 -26.66 26.81 -16.30
CA PHE A 99 -25.71 27.63 -17.05
C PHE A 99 -26.30 28.97 -17.49
N ALA A 100 -25.44 29.99 -17.59
CA ALA A 100 -25.77 31.27 -18.19
C ALA A 100 -26.03 31.14 -19.70
N ALA A 101 -26.61 32.19 -20.29
CA ALA A 101 -26.79 32.26 -21.74
C ALA A 101 -25.44 32.17 -22.48
N ALA A 102 -25.42 31.43 -23.59
CA ALA A 102 -24.20 31.18 -24.34
C ALA A 102 -23.59 32.45 -24.93
N ALA A 103 -22.30 32.67 -24.69
CA ALA A 103 -21.47 33.65 -25.38
C ALA A 103 -20.77 33.01 -26.58
N ASN A 104 -20.78 33.66 -27.75
CA ASN A 104 -20.23 33.07 -28.98
C ASN A 104 -18.97 33.79 -29.46
N PHE A 105 -17.94 33.01 -29.83
CA PHE A 105 -16.66 33.52 -30.34
C PHE A 105 -16.33 32.90 -31.69
N SER A 106 -16.07 33.73 -32.70
CA SER A 106 -15.82 33.28 -34.07
C SER A 106 -14.50 32.53 -34.22
N VAL A 107 -14.51 31.45 -34.99
CA VAL A 107 -13.33 30.63 -35.32
C VAL A 107 -13.29 30.33 -36.83
N GLY A 108 -12.35 29.51 -37.29
CA GLY A 108 -12.32 29.05 -38.68
C GLY A 108 -13.59 28.29 -39.10
N SER A 109 -13.83 28.18 -40.40
CA SER A 109 -15.07 27.58 -40.89
C SER A 109 -15.15 26.07 -40.64
N GLY A 110 -16.32 25.61 -40.19
CA GLY A 110 -16.57 24.19 -39.94
C GLY A 110 -15.88 23.63 -38.71
N ALA A 111 -15.88 24.37 -37.59
CA ALA A 111 -15.34 23.89 -36.32
C ALA A 111 -16.08 22.63 -35.84
N ILE A 112 -15.35 21.54 -35.62
CA ILE A 112 -15.95 20.24 -35.22
C ILE A 112 -15.32 19.64 -33.95
N SER A 113 -14.11 20.03 -33.58
CA SER A 113 -13.46 19.59 -32.34
C SER A 113 -12.91 20.80 -31.60
N VAL A 114 -13.00 20.81 -30.27
CA VAL A 114 -12.39 21.82 -29.40
C VAL A 114 -11.59 21.13 -28.29
N ALA A 115 -10.39 21.64 -28.03
CA ALA A 115 -9.62 21.33 -26.85
C ALA A 115 -9.27 22.62 -26.10
N VAL A 116 -8.95 22.48 -24.82
CA VAL A 116 -8.63 23.57 -23.89
C VAL A 116 -7.22 23.37 -23.33
N GLY A 117 -6.56 24.47 -22.99
CA GLY A 117 -5.19 24.50 -22.48
C GLY A 117 -4.74 25.94 -22.25
N ASP A 118 -3.54 26.16 -21.74
CA ASP A 118 -2.94 27.49 -21.56
C ASP A 118 -1.77 27.65 -22.55
N PHE A 119 -2.11 27.98 -23.80
CA PHE A 119 -1.20 27.96 -24.94
C PHE A 119 -0.15 29.07 -24.90
N ASN A 120 -0.35 30.09 -24.04
CA ASN A 120 0.56 31.22 -23.86
C ASN A 120 1.20 31.31 -22.46
N ASN A 121 0.85 30.38 -21.57
CA ASN A 121 1.35 30.24 -20.20
C ASN A 121 1.12 31.46 -19.32
N ASP A 122 -0.05 32.08 -19.47
CA ASP A 122 -0.48 33.19 -18.63
C ASP A 122 -1.38 32.74 -17.46
N GLY A 123 -1.61 31.43 -17.33
CA GLY A 123 -2.43 30.79 -16.30
C GLY A 123 -3.92 30.83 -16.58
N LYS A 124 -4.35 31.25 -17.79
CA LYS A 124 -5.76 31.29 -18.19
C LYS A 124 -6.06 30.23 -19.23
N ILE A 125 -7.29 29.74 -19.22
CA ILE A 125 -7.72 28.71 -20.15
C ILE A 125 -8.01 29.33 -21.51
N ASP A 126 -7.26 28.88 -22.51
CA ASP A 126 -7.39 29.14 -23.93
C ASP A 126 -8.11 28.00 -24.65
N LEU A 127 -8.49 28.24 -25.91
CA LEU A 127 -9.16 27.26 -26.76
C LEU A 127 -8.39 27.00 -28.05
N VAL A 128 -8.42 25.74 -28.50
CA VAL A 128 -8.06 25.35 -29.86
C VAL A 128 -9.22 24.64 -30.54
N THR A 129 -9.54 25.00 -31.78
CA THR A 129 -10.56 24.30 -32.59
C THR A 129 -9.99 23.70 -33.86
N ALA A 130 -10.47 22.53 -34.27
CA ALA A 130 -10.24 21.97 -35.61
C ALA A 130 -11.33 22.42 -36.59
N ASN A 131 -10.94 23.11 -37.65
CA ASN A 131 -11.85 23.76 -38.60
C ASN A 131 -11.82 23.03 -39.94
N GLN A 132 -12.75 22.10 -40.11
CA GLN A 132 -12.72 21.13 -41.21
C GLN A 132 -12.78 21.78 -42.61
N PHE A 133 -13.46 22.93 -42.74
CA PHE A 133 -13.66 23.58 -44.04
C PHE A 133 -12.58 24.62 -44.33
N ALA A 134 -11.89 25.11 -43.29
CA ALA A 134 -10.79 26.04 -43.41
C ALA A 134 -9.41 25.35 -43.51
N ASN A 135 -9.35 24.02 -43.30
CA ASN A 135 -8.10 23.24 -43.22
C ASN A 135 -7.09 23.84 -42.24
N SER A 136 -7.60 24.26 -41.08
CA SER A 136 -6.82 24.96 -40.07
C SER A 136 -7.25 24.56 -38.66
N VAL A 137 -6.40 24.90 -37.69
CA VAL A 137 -6.82 25.07 -36.30
C VAL A 137 -6.93 26.55 -35.95
N SER A 138 -7.87 26.92 -35.08
CA SER A 138 -7.96 28.27 -34.50
C SER A 138 -7.52 28.26 -33.05
N ILE A 139 -6.73 29.24 -32.62
CA ILE A 139 -6.34 29.49 -31.23
C ILE A 139 -7.00 30.76 -30.73
N LEU A 140 -7.66 30.68 -29.58
CA LEU A 140 -8.33 31.79 -28.91
C LEU A 140 -7.77 31.90 -27.50
N LEU A 141 -7.11 33.02 -27.20
CA LEU A 141 -6.50 33.23 -25.89
C LEU A 141 -7.54 33.72 -24.89
N GLY A 142 -7.61 33.10 -23.73
CA GLY A 142 -8.55 33.38 -22.66
C GLY A 142 -8.24 34.67 -21.93
N THR A 143 -9.28 35.42 -21.57
CA THR A 143 -9.13 36.60 -20.72
C THR A 143 -9.17 36.27 -19.22
N GLY A 144 -9.60 35.05 -18.87
CA GLY A 144 -9.86 34.62 -17.49
C GLY A 144 -11.20 35.11 -16.94
N THR A 145 -12.12 35.51 -17.82
CA THR A 145 -13.45 36.03 -17.43
C THR A 145 -14.57 35.35 -18.24
N GLY A 146 -14.30 34.19 -18.85
CA GLY A 146 -15.19 33.57 -19.84
C GLY A 146 -15.22 34.26 -21.21
N SER A 147 -14.27 35.16 -21.48
CA SER A 147 -14.10 35.83 -22.78
C SER A 147 -12.77 35.48 -23.43
N PHE A 148 -12.68 35.71 -24.74
CA PHE A 148 -11.53 35.27 -25.55
C PHE A 148 -11.09 36.33 -26.56
N SER A 149 -9.80 36.31 -26.90
CA SER A 149 -9.24 37.11 -28.00
C SER A 149 -9.81 36.69 -29.36
N ALA A 150 -9.54 37.50 -30.39
CA ALA A 150 -9.78 37.07 -31.76
C ALA A 150 -8.97 35.80 -32.09
N ALA A 151 -9.57 34.91 -32.88
CA ALA A 151 -8.96 33.66 -33.28
C ALA A 151 -7.74 33.88 -34.20
N THR A 152 -6.64 33.16 -33.90
CA THR A 152 -5.47 33.04 -34.79
C THR A 152 -5.48 31.67 -35.45
N ASN A 153 -5.30 31.60 -36.77
CA ASN A 153 -5.45 30.35 -37.53
C ASN A 153 -4.10 29.79 -38.00
N PHE A 154 -3.90 28.49 -37.83
CA PHE A 154 -2.71 27.76 -38.29
C PHE A 154 -3.10 26.64 -39.27
N PRO A 155 -2.48 26.56 -40.47
CA PRO A 155 -2.77 25.50 -41.44
C PRO A 155 -2.38 24.10 -40.94
N VAL A 156 -3.21 23.10 -41.24
CA VAL A 156 -2.96 21.68 -40.94
C VAL A 156 -3.37 20.81 -42.14
N GLY A 157 -3.25 19.47 -42.01
CA GLY A 157 -3.75 18.52 -43.01
C GLY A 157 -5.26 18.65 -43.26
N SER A 158 -5.76 18.03 -44.33
CA SER A 158 -7.07 18.36 -44.92
C SER A 158 -8.01 17.16 -45.10
N PRO A 159 -9.31 17.31 -44.76
CA PRO A 159 -9.86 18.16 -43.71
C PRO A 159 -9.48 17.67 -42.31
N PRO A 160 -9.16 18.57 -41.35
CA PRO A 160 -8.93 18.19 -39.97
C PRO A 160 -10.25 17.82 -39.29
N ARG A 161 -10.24 16.72 -38.52
CA ARG A 161 -11.42 16.16 -37.85
C ARG A 161 -11.39 16.28 -36.34
N TRP A 162 -10.21 16.13 -35.76
CA TRP A 162 -10.00 16.16 -34.32
C TRP A 162 -8.73 16.92 -34.01
N VAL A 163 -8.69 17.60 -32.87
CA VAL A 163 -7.47 18.16 -32.31
C VAL A 163 -7.25 17.58 -30.91
N ALA A 164 -6.02 17.15 -30.65
CA ALA A 164 -5.53 16.79 -29.32
C ALA A 164 -4.36 17.70 -28.97
N VAL A 165 -4.13 17.89 -27.67
CA VAL A 165 -3.04 18.72 -27.14
C VAL A 165 -2.09 17.80 -26.37
N GLY A 166 -0.79 17.93 -26.59
CA GLY A 166 0.27 17.17 -25.92
C GLY A 166 1.57 17.98 -25.83
N ASP A 167 2.52 17.59 -24.98
CA ASP A 167 3.92 18.01 -25.13
C ASP A 167 4.64 16.89 -25.88
N PHE A 168 4.75 17.00 -27.21
CA PHE A 168 5.27 15.91 -28.04
C PHE A 168 6.80 15.95 -28.17
N ASN A 169 7.44 17.05 -27.77
CA ASN A 169 8.89 17.25 -27.86
C ASN A 169 9.61 17.39 -26.51
N GLY A 170 8.88 17.34 -25.40
CA GLY A 170 9.40 17.39 -24.04
C GLY A 170 9.92 18.76 -23.61
N ASP A 171 9.47 19.85 -24.24
CA ASP A 171 9.93 21.21 -23.92
C ASP A 171 9.05 21.94 -22.89
N GLY A 172 8.00 21.28 -22.40
CA GLY A 172 7.05 21.81 -21.42
C GLY A 172 5.98 22.74 -22.02
N LYS A 173 5.87 22.81 -23.35
CA LYS A 173 4.90 23.69 -24.04
C LYS A 173 3.77 22.90 -24.69
N PRO A 174 2.58 23.50 -24.78
CA PRO A 174 1.47 22.94 -25.54
C PRO A 174 1.76 22.81 -27.03
N ASP A 175 1.82 21.57 -27.51
CA ASP A 175 1.80 21.20 -28.92
C ASP A 175 0.42 20.67 -29.33
N LEU A 176 0.17 20.60 -30.64
CA LEU A 176 -1.10 20.14 -31.20
C LEU A 176 -0.91 18.94 -32.12
N ALA A 177 -1.83 17.98 -32.04
CA ALA A 177 -1.99 16.90 -32.99
C ALA A 177 -3.37 16.96 -33.65
N THR A 178 -3.46 16.95 -34.99
CA THR A 178 -4.75 16.91 -35.69
C THR A 178 -4.89 15.68 -36.56
N ALA A 179 -5.96 14.90 -36.37
CA ALA A 179 -6.34 13.83 -37.29
C ALA A 179 -6.99 14.43 -38.54
N ASN A 180 -6.48 14.07 -39.71
CA ASN A 180 -6.90 14.65 -40.99
C ASN A 180 -7.36 13.55 -41.95
N GLN A 181 -8.41 13.79 -42.74
CA GLN A 181 -8.96 12.76 -43.62
C GLN A 181 -8.08 12.41 -44.83
N ASP A 182 -7.00 13.15 -45.08
CA ASP A 182 -5.96 12.86 -46.07
C ASP A 182 -4.94 11.81 -45.61
N ASP A 183 -5.35 10.94 -44.68
CA ASP A 183 -4.55 9.86 -44.11
C ASP A 183 -3.37 10.33 -43.24
N THR A 184 -3.42 11.56 -42.72
CA THR A 184 -2.34 12.11 -41.89
C THR A 184 -2.79 12.50 -40.48
N VAL A 185 -1.84 12.50 -39.55
CA VAL A 185 -1.88 13.33 -38.35
C VAL A 185 -0.88 14.48 -38.52
N SER A 186 -1.32 15.71 -38.29
CA SER A 186 -0.45 16.90 -38.32
C SER A 186 0.00 17.23 -36.90
N ILE A 187 1.28 17.52 -36.71
CA ILE A 187 1.89 17.91 -35.44
C ILE A 187 2.40 19.35 -35.55
N LEU A 188 1.96 20.22 -34.63
CA LEU A 188 2.36 21.62 -34.57
C LEU A 188 3.03 21.86 -33.23
N ILE A 189 4.32 22.19 -33.28
CA ILE A 189 5.11 22.48 -32.07
C ILE A 189 4.81 23.90 -31.59
N GLY A 190 4.47 24.03 -30.31
CA GLY A 190 4.09 25.27 -29.66
C GLY A 190 5.29 26.12 -29.26
N ALA A 191 5.19 27.43 -29.48
CA ALA A 191 6.18 28.38 -28.96
C ALA A 191 5.95 28.74 -27.49
N GLY A 192 4.79 28.39 -26.92
CA GLY A 192 4.36 28.73 -25.57
C GLY A 192 3.85 30.17 -25.43
N THR A 193 3.50 30.82 -26.55
CA THR A 193 2.99 32.20 -26.62
C THR A 193 1.66 32.30 -27.37
N GLY A 194 0.94 31.17 -27.52
CA GLY A 194 -0.22 31.05 -28.42
C GLY A 194 0.13 30.97 -29.91
N SER A 195 1.42 30.87 -30.25
CA SER A 195 1.91 30.71 -31.63
C SER A 195 2.50 29.33 -31.86
N PHE A 196 2.37 28.81 -33.08
CA PHE A 196 2.78 27.46 -33.47
C PHE A 196 3.68 27.47 -34.69
N GLY A 197 4.62 26.53 -34.73
CA GLY A 197 5.44 26.24 -35.91
C GLY A 197 4.64 25.67 -37.08
N GLY A 198 5.30 25.45 -38.21
CA GLY A 198 4.68 24.77 -39.35
C GLY A 198 4.31 23.32 -39.01
N ALA A 199 3.16 22.86 -39.53
CA ALA A 199 2.70 21.50 -39.32
C ALA A 199 3.64 20.46 -39.96
N THR A 200 3.97 19.42 -39.20
CA THR A 200 4.64 18.21 -39.70
C THR A 200 3.62 17.09 -39.83
N HIS A 201 3.61 16.37 -40.95
CA HIS A 201 2.58 15.36 -41.22
C HIS A 201 3.14 13.93 -41.08
N PHE A 202 2.43 13.08 -40.34
CA PHE A 202 2.71 11.66 -40.18
C PHE A 202 1.55 10.84 -40.76
N THR A 203 1.83 9.77 -41.48
CA THR A 203 0.78 8.90 -42.03
C THR A 203 0.09 8.12 -40.91
N ALA A 204 -1.24 8.16 -40.88
CA ALA A 204 -2.09 7.34 -40.03
C ALA A 204 -2.84 6.30 -40.87
N GLY A 205 -2.96 5.08 -40.36
CA GLY A 205 -3.59 3.96 -41.05
C GLY A 205 -2.62 3.02 -41.77
N SER A 206 -3.17 1.94 -42.32
CA SER A 206 -2.42 0.89 -43.03
C SER A 206 -2.50 0.99 -44.56
N ALA A 207 -3.34 1.88 -45.10
CA ALA A 207 -3.60 2.00 -46.52
C ALA A 207 -4.06 3.42 -46.91
N SER A 208 -3.90 3.78 -48.18
CA SER A 208 -4.50 5.00 -48.73
C SER A 208 -6.03 4.95 -48.62
N GLY A 209 -6.63 6.04 -48.15
CA GLY A 209 -8.06 6.18 -47.91
C GLY A 209 -8.53 5.73 -46.51
N SER A 210 -7.62 5.61 -45.53
CA SER A 210 -7.92 5.27 -44.13
C SER A 210 -8.87 6.28 -43.46
N SER A 211 -8.77 7.55 -43.83
CA SER A 211 -9.59 8.67 -43.34
C SER A 211 -9.63 8.76 -41.79
N PRO A 212 -8.52 9.18 -41.16
CA PRO A 212 -8.45 9.50 -39.74
C PRO A 212 -9.57 10.44 -39.29
N PHE A 213 -10.24 10.10 -38.18
CA PHE A 213 -11.32 10.91 -37.62
C PHE A 213 -11.01 11.44 -36.23
N ALA A 214 -10.49 10.61 -35.32
CA ALA A 214 -10.07 11.03 -33.99
C ALA A 214 -8.61 10.67 -33.75
N VAL A 215 -7.92 11.52 -33.00
CA VAL A 215 -6.60 11.26 -32.43
C VAL A 215 -6.69 11.51 -30.93
N THR A 216 -6.18 10.58 -30.15
CA THR A 216 -6.00 10.72 -28.71
C THR A 216 -4.54 10.43 -28.35
N VAL A 217 -4.10 10.94 -27.20
CA VAL A 217 -2.69 10.94 -26.80
C VAL A 217 -2.52 10.42 -25.38
N ALA A 218 -1.55 9.53 -25.19
CA ALA A 218 -1.15 8.98 -23.90
C ALA A 218 0.20 8.27 -24.06
N ASP A 219 0.91 8.01 -22.96
CA ASP A 219 2.00 7.03 -22.95
C ASP A 219 1.39 5.61 -22.99
N LEU A 220 1.46 4.94 -24.13
CA LEU A 220 0.84 3.62 -24.35
C LEU A 220 1.84 2.47 -24.12
N ASN A 221 3.12 2.78 -23.95
CA ASN A 221 4.20 1.80 -23.84
C ASN A 221 5.03 1.91 -22.54
N GLY A 222 4.71 2.85 -21.67
CA GLY A 222 5.37 3.09 -20.38
C GLY A 222 6.71 3.80 -20.47
N ASP A 223 7.04 4.48 -21.58
CA ASP A 223 8.31 5.16 -21.80
C ASP A 223 8.30 6.66 -21.47
N LEU A 224 7.16 7.17 -20.98
CA LEU A 224 6.87 8.55 -20.61
C LEU A 224 6.86 9.55 -21.77
N LYS A 225 6.75 9.08 -23.02
CA LYS A 225 6.55 9.93 -24.19
C LYS A 225 5.12 9.78 -24.66
N LEU A 226 4.54 10.87 -25.16
CA LEU A 226 3.19 10.82 -25.68
C LEU A 226 3.15 10.09 -27.02
N ASP A 227 2.37 9.02 -27.06
CA ASP A 227 2.02 8.26 -28.25
C ASP A 227 0.67 8.74 -28.81
N LEU A 228 0.36 8.35 -30.05
CA LEU A 228 -0.91 8.64 -30.70
C LEU A 228 -1.71 7.37 -30.91
N ALA A 229 -2.99 7.37 -30.53
CA ALA A 229 -3.98 6.42 -30.98
C ALA A 229 -4.98 7.11 -31.93
N VAL A 230 -5.11 6.60 -33.16
CA VAL A 230 -5.85 7.24 -34.25
C VAL A 230 -6.94 6.34 -34.78
N ALA A 231 -8.20 6.78 -34.74
CA ALA A 231 -9.34 6.04 -35.30
C ALA A 231 -9.48 6.32 -36.79
N ASN A 232 -9.42 5.27 -37.62
CA ASN A 232 -9.52 5.39 -39.07
C ASN A 232 -10.88 4.88 -39.56
N THR A 233 -11.73 5.78 -40.03
CA THR A 233 -13.14 5.46 -40.26
C THR A 233 -13.37 4.45 -41.37
N ASN A 234 -12.55 4.45 -42.42
CA ASN A 234 -12.79 3.64 -43.61
C ASN A 234 -12.13 2.25 -43.53
N THR A 235 -11.05 2.11 -42.77
CA THR A 235 -10.29 0.86 -42.61
C THR A 235 -10.70 0.05 -41.39
N ALA A 236 -11.63 0.55 -40.56
CA ALA A 236 -12.13 -0.14 -39.37
C ALA A 236 -11.01 -0.59 -38.42
N ASN A 237 -10.04 0.30 -38.18
CA ASN A 237 -8.92 0.05 -37.29
C ASN A 237 -8.55 1.30 -36.48
N VAL A 238 -7.80 1.06 -35.40
CA VAL A 238 -7.05 2.09 -34.68
C VAL A 238 -5.57 1.93 -34.99
N SER A 239 -4.91 3.02 -35.37
CA SER A 239 -3.45 3.08 -35.54
C SER A 239 -2.78 3.61 -34.28
N ILE A 240 -1.71 2.96 -33.86
CA ILE A 240 -0.83 3.38 -32.77
C ILE A 240 0.49 3.85 -33.37
N LEU A 241 0.86 5.09 -33.08
CA LEU A 241 2.14 5.67 -33.49
C LEU A 241 2.90 6.05 -32.22
N LEU A 242 4.04 5.38 -31.97
CA LEU A 242 4.82 5.61 -30.76
C LEU A 242 5.66 6.89 -30.88
N GLY A 243 5.59 7.74 -29.87
CA GLY A 243 6.27 9.01 -29.80
C GLY A 243 7.76 8.84 -29.54
N THR A 244 8.59 9.63 -30.23
CA THR A 244 10.03 9.67 -29.95
C THR A 244 10.39 10.64 -28.82
N GLY A 245 9.45 11.51 -28.43
CA GLY A 245 9.66 12.61 -27.49
C GLY A 245 10.37 13.82 -28.12
N THR A 246 10.36 13.92 -29.46
CA THR A 246 10.97 15.03 -30.21
C THR A 246 10.01 15.64 -31.24
N GLY A 247 8.70 15.41 -31.08
CA GLY A 247 7.68 15.74 -32.07
C GLY A 247 7.65 14.80 -33.29
N SER A 248 8.31 13.64 -33.21
CA SER A 248 8.32 12.60 -34.25
C SER A 248 7.70 11.31 -33.75
N PHE A 249 7.25 10.47 -34.68
CA PHE A 249 6.48 9.25 -34.38
C PHE A 249 6.92 8.06 -35.22
N SER A 250 6.75 6.85 -34.67
CA SER A 250 7.00 5.60 -35.39
C SER A 250 6.01 5.40 -36.54
N ALA A 251 6.29 4.42 -37.39
CA ALA A 251 5.28 3.92 -38.32
C ALA A 251 4.05 3.38 -37.57
N PRO A 252 2.83 3.50 -38.14
CA PRO A 252 1.60 3.09 -37.48
C PRO A 252 1.50 1.57 -37.34
N THR A 253 1.17 1.10 -36.13
CA THR A 253 0.73 -0.28 -35.86
C THR A 253 -0.78 -0.32 -35.77
N ASN A 254 -1.44 -1.23 -36.49
CA ASN A 254 -2.89 -1.17 -36.68
C ASN A 254 -3.63 -2.31 -35.98
N PHE A 255 -4.71 -1.99 -35.28
CA PHE A 255 -5.57 -2.94 -34.55
C PHE A 255 -7.01 -2.85 -35.06
N THR A 256 -7.56 -3.98 -35.50
CA THR A 256 -8.93 -4.06 -36.06
C THR A 256 -9.98 -3.83 -34.98
N VAL A 257 -10.99 -3.01 -35.29
CA VAL A 257 -12.14 -2.69 -34.43
C VAL A 257 -13.44 -2.79 -35.24
N GLY A 258 -14.57 -2.36 -34.67
CA GLY A 258 -15.82 -2.26 -35.41
C GLY A 258 -15.77 -1.26 -36.58
N SER A 259 -16.77 -1.31 -37.47
CA SER A 259 -16.83 -0.44 -38.64
C SER A 259 -17.17 1.02 -38.28
N ASN A 260 -16.52 1.96 -38.99
CA ASN A 260 -16.62 3.41 -38.78
C ASN A 260 -16.25 3.86 -37.35
N PRO A 261 -15.03 3.56 -36.86
CA PRO A 261 -14.57 4.04 -35.56
C PRO A 261 -14.45 5.56 -35.58
N ARG A 262 -15.05 6.25 -34.59
CA ARG A 262 -15.10 7.73 -34.54
C ARG A 262 -14.43 8.34 -33.32
N PHE A 263 -14.31 7.62 -32.22
CA PHE A 263 -13.71 8.15 -31.01
C PHE A 263 -13.00 7.05 -30.24
N ILE A 264 -11.95 7.41 -29.52
CA ILE A 264 -11.14 6.53 -28.69
C ILE A 264 -11.05 7.14 -27.30
N ALA A 265 -11.48 6.40 -26.29
CA ALA A 265 -11.16 6.68 -24.90
C ALA A 265 -10.03 5.75 -24.44
N ILE A 266 -9.09 6.30 -23.65
CA ILE A 266 -7.98 5.55 -23.06
C ILE A 266 -8.21 5.50 -21.54
N ALA A 267 -8.21 4.31 -20.97
CA ALA A 267 -8.24 4.07 -19.54
C ALA A 267 -7.76 2.64 -19.23
N ASP A 268 -7.55 2.30 -17.97
CA ASP A 268 -7.35 0.92 -17.53
C ASP A 268 -8.72 0.31 -17.21
N PHE A 269 -9.26 -0.52 -18.11
CA PHE A 269 -10.59 -1.10 -17.96
C PHE A 269 -10.58 -2.47 -17.24
N ASN A 270 -9.40 -3.05 -17.00
CA ASN A 270 -9.24 -4.36 -16.37
C ASN A 270 -8.44 -4.34 -15.04
N GLY A 271 -7.99 -3.18 -14.59
CA GLY A 271 -7.27 -2.99 -13.34
C GLY A 271 -5.80 -3.43 -13.37
N ASP A 272 -5.20 -3.63 -14.54
CA ASP A 272 -3.81 -4.11 -14.67
C ASP A 272 -2.75 -2.99 -14.76
N ASN A 273 -3.18 -1.74 -14.65
CA ASN A 273 -2.42 -0.50 -14.77
C ASN A 273 -1.79 -0.27 -16.15
N LYS A 274 -2.30 -0.89 -17.21
CA LYS A 274 -1.88 -0.61 -18.58
C LYS A 274 -2.99 0.16 -19.33
N PRO A 275 -2.63 1.06 -20.26
CA PRO A 275 -3.63 1.75 -21.04
C PRO A 275 -4.37 0.80 -21.99
N ASP A 276 -5.68 0.72 -21.85
CA ASP A 276 -6.61 0.04 -22.76
C ASP A 276 -7.34 1.07 -23.66
N LEU A 277 -7.97 0.58 -24.72
CA LEU A 277 -8.76 1.42 -25.64
C LEU A 277 -10.23 1.02 -25.61
N ALA A 278 -11.11 2.01 -25.49
CA ALA A 278 -12.52 1.89 -25.82
C ALA A 278 -12.83 2.71 -27.08
N VAL A 279 -13.40 2.07 -28.10
CA VAL A 279 -13.57 2.65 -29.43
C VAL A 279 -15.03 2.66 -29.84
N ALA A 280 -15.59 3.84 -30.10
CA ALA A 280 -16.97 3.99 -30.58
C ALA A 280 -17.05 3.69 -32.07
N ASN A 281 -17.76 2.64 -32.45
CA ASN A 281 -17.91 2.22 -33.84
C ASN A 281 -19.31 2.54 -34.35
N THR A 282 -19.44 3.64 -35.07
CA THR A 282 -20.73 4.22 -35.43
C THR A 282 -21.57 3.28 -36.29
N PHE A 283 -20.98 2.64 -37.30
CA PHE A 283 -21.74 1.76 -38.21
C PHE A 283 -21.92 0.34 -37.64
N ALA A 284 -20.99 -0.13 -36.81
CA ALA A 284 -21.15 -1.40 -36.11
C ALA A 284 -22.12 -1.31 -34.92
N ASN A 285 -22.52 -0.09 -34.49
CA ASN A 285 -23.44 0.14 -33.38
C ASN A 285 -22.97 -0.51 -32.06
N ASN A 286 -21.66 -0.46 -31.81
CA ASN A 286 -21.02 -1.06 -30.65
C ASN A 286 -19.81 -0.24 -30.17
N VAL A 287 -19.29 -0.60 -29.00
CA VAL A 287 -17.97 -0.17 -28.51
C VAL A 287 -17.01 -1.36 -28.59
N SER A 288 -15.83 -1.18 -29.18
CA SER A 288 -14.73 -2.16 -29.10
C SER A 288 -13.83 -1.84 -27.91
N ILE A 289 -13.49 -2.85 -27.11
CA ILE A 289 -12.51 -2.79 -26.03
C ILE A 289 -11.27 -3.57 -26.43
N LEU A 290 -10.11 -2.93 -26.36
CA LEU A 290 -8.80 -3.51 -26.68
C LEU A 290 -7.92 -3.39 -25.45
N LEU A 291 -7.61 -4.53 -24.83
CA LEU A 291 -6.75 -4.57 -23.65
C LEU A 291 -5.28 -4.38 -24.03
N GLY A 292 -4.62 -3.43 -23.39
CA GLY A 292 -3.24 -3.06 -23.61
C GLY A 292 -2.28 -4.05 -22.98
N THR A 293 -1.14 -4.28 -23.64
CA THR A 293 -0.05 -5.07 -23.06
C THR A 293 0.93 -4.22 -22.25
N GLY A 294 0.81 -2.90 -22.33
CA GLY A 294 1.73 -1.91 -21.76
C GLY A 294 2.96 -1.65 -22.63
N THR A 295 2.98 -2.10 -23.89
CA THR A 295 4.11 -1.88 -24.82
C THR A 295 3.69 -1.15 -26.09
N GLY A 296 2.54 -0.48 -26.08
CA GLY A 296 1.90 0.07 -27.29
C GLY A 296 1.26 -1.00 -28.19
N THR A 297 1.09 -2.23 -27.70
CA THR A 297 0.38 -3.31 -28.40
C THR A 297 -0.87 -3.73 -27.64
N PHE A 298 -1.85 -4.28 -28.37
CA PHE A 298 -3.18 -4.57 -27.84
C PHE A 298 -3.65 -5.98 -28.22
N GLY A 299 -4.45 -6.57 -27.34
CA GLY A 299 -5.19 -7.81 -27.61
C GLY A 299 -6.27 -7.65 -28.68
N ALA A 300 -6.95 -8.75 -29.00
CA ALA A 300 -8.08 -8.70 -29.93
C ALA A 300 -9.25 -7.88 -29.36
N ALA A 301 -9.92 -7.12 -30.22
CA ALA A 301 -11.07 -6.30 -29.83
C ALA A 301 -12.25 -7.16 -29.34
N THR A 302 -12.76 -6.85 -28.16
CA THR A 302 -14.04 -7.36 -27.64
C THR A 302 -15.13 -6.33 -27.87
N ASN A 303 -16.27 -6.72 -28.45
CA ASN A 303 -17.30 -5.77 -28.89
C ASN A 303 -18.56 -5.82 -28.02
N PHE A 304 -18.99 -4.66 -27.51
CA PHE A 304 -20.19 -4.51 -26.67
C PHE A 304 -21.30 -3.76 -27.44
N PRO A 305 -22.40 -4.44 -27.81
CA PRO A 305 -23.48 -3.83 -28.59
C PRO A 305 -24.26 -2.76 -27.82
N LEU A 306 -24.64 -1.68 -28.51
CA LEU A 306 -25.47 -0.59 -27.97
C LEU A 306 -26.93 -0.62 -28.49
N GLY A 307 -27.26 -1.59 -29.32
CA GLY A 307 -28.56 -1.70 -30.02
C GLY A 307 -28.50 -1.22 -31.48
N GLY A 308 -29.32 -1.83 -32.35
CA GLY A 308 -29.20 -1.82 -33.82
C GLY A 308 -29.43 -0.49 -34.55
N SER A 309 -29.44 0.65 -33.85
CA SER A 309 -29.52 2.00 -34.44
C SER A 309 -28.88 3.06 -33.54
N SER A 310 -28.00 2.66 -32.61
CA SER A 310 -27.35 3.58 -31.66
C SER A 310 -26.50 4.62 -32.38
N SER A 311 -25.68 4.20 -33.34
CA SER A 311 -24.68 5.03 -34.00
C SER A 311 -23.86 5.85 -32.98
N PRO A 312 -23.01 5.21 -32.15
CA PRO A 312 -22.20 5.90 -31.15
C PRO A 312 -21.16 6.82 -31.81
N TRP A 313 -21.03 8.04 -31.31
CA TRP A 313 -20.09 9.06 -31.81
C TRP A 313 -18.95 9.36 -30.83
N TYR A 314 -19.22 9.26 -29.54
CA TYR A 314 -18.30 9.69 -28.48
C TYR A 314 -18.43 8.78 -27.27
N ILE A 315 -17.36 8.69 -26.48
CA ILE A 315 -17.30 7.92 -25.23
C ILE A 315 -16.74 8.82 -24.13
N ALA A 316 -17.45 8.92 -23.01
CA ALA A 316 -16.92 9.45 -21.76
C ALA A 316 -16.77 8.32 -20.75
N THR A 317 -15.61 8.23 -20.10
CA THR A 317 -15.33 7.24 -19.05
C THR A 317 -15.58 7.86 -17.67
N GLY A 318 -16.00 7.04 -16.71
CA GLY A 318 -16.23 7.46 -15.34
C GLY A 318 -17.01 6.41 -14.58
N ASP A 319 -17.02 6.46 -13.26
CA ASP A 319 -17.88 5.63 -12.43
C ASP A 319 -19.23 6.35 -12.24
N TYR A 320 -20.28 5.87 -12.92
CA TYR A 320 -21.58 6.53 -12.92
C TYR A 320 -22.54 5.96 -11.88
N ASN A 321 -22.25 4.78 -11.32
CA ASN A 321 -23.06 4.12 -10.29
C ASN A 321 -22.42 4.15 -8.88
N GLY A 322 -21.18 4.62 -8.76
CA GLY A 322 -20.42 4.77 -7.52
C GLY A 322 -19.83 3.47 -6.97
N ASP A 323 -19.60 2.46 -7.80
CA ASP A 323 -19.12 1.14 -7.37
C ASP A 323 -17.58 1.00 -7.36
N GLY A 324 -16.87 2.03 -7.79
CA GLY A 324 -15.42 2.05 -7.87
C GLY A 324 -14.86 1.62 -9.23
N ILE A 325 -15.68 1.12 -10.16
CA ILE A 325 -15.26 0.57 -11.45
C ILE A 325 -15.54 1.59 -12.57
N LEU A 326 -14.66 1.62 -13.57
CA LEU A 326 -14.85 2.49 -14.72
C LEU A 326 -15.96 1.99 -15.65
N ASP A 327 -16.95 2.85 -15.88
CA ASP A 327 -18.04 2.66 -16.82
C ASP A 327 -17.84 3.50 -18.09
N LEU A 328 -18.72 3.27 -19.08
CA LEU A 328 -18.76 4.02 -20.33
C LEU A 328 -20.09 4.74 -20.50
N ALA A 329 -20.05 6.02 -20.84
CA ALA A 329 -21.18 6.77 -21.37
C ALA A 329 -20.99 7.04 -22.87
N THR A 330 -21.95 6.67 -23.71
CA THR A 330 -21.87 6.83 -25.17
C THR A 330 -22.90 7.81 -25.70
N ALA A 331 -22.46 8.80 -26.49
CA ALA A 331 -23.37 9.68 -27.24
C ALA A 331 -23.86 8.97 -28.51
N ASN A 332 -25.15 8.63 -28.56
CA ASN A 332 -25.74 7.80 -29.61
C ASN A 332 -26.65 8.62 -30.52
N GLY A 333 -26.05 9.18 -31.57
CA GLY A 333 -26.73 10.08 -32.51
C GLY A 333 -27.99 9.45 -33.14
N GLY A 334 -27.88 8.20 -33.58
CA GLY A 334 -28.97 7.49 -34.26
C GLY A 334 -30.16 7.18 -33.34
N ALA A 335 -29.88 6.90 -32.06
CA ALA A 335 -30.92 6.58 -31.07
C ALA A 335 -31.42 7.80 -30.28
N ASN A 336 -30.84 8.99 -30.48
CA ASN A 336 -31.17 10.22 -29.75
C ASN A 336 -31.06 10.08 -28.21
N ASN A 337 -30.06 9.32 -27.76
CA ASN A 337 -29.86 9.02 -26.35
C ASN A 337 -28.37 9.06 -25.95
N VAL A 338 -28.13 9.07 -24.65
CA VAL A 338 -26.84 8.70 -24.06
C VAL A 338 -27.02 7.34 -23.40
N ALA A 339 -26.12 6.39 -23.66
CA ALA A 339 -26.18 5.07 -23.03
C ALA A 339 -25.06 4.88 -22.03
N ILE A 340 -25.34 4.19 -20.92
CA ILE A 340 -24.35 3.76 -19.92
C ILE A 340 -24.12 2.26 -20.04
N LEU A 341 -22.86 1.84 -20.07
CA LEU A 341 -22.44 0.46 -19.96
C LEU A 341 -21.61 0.35 -18.68
N LEU A 342 -22.10 -0.42 -17.71
CA LEU A 342 -21.43 -0.58 -16.43
C LEU A 342 -20.24 -1.53 -16.59
N GLY A 343 -19.09 -1.15 -16.08
CA GLY A 343 -17.88 -1.95 -16.13
C GLY A 343 -17.92 -3.13 -15.16
N THR A 344 -17.17 -4.19 -15.47
CA THR A 344 -16.95 -5.31 -14.54
C THR A 344 -15.57 -5.29 -13.89
N GLY A 345 -14.71 -4.33 -14.26
CA GLY A 345 -13.32 -4.25 -13.80
C GLY A 345 -12.40 -5.29 -14.44
N THR A 346 -12.85 -6.01 -15.48
CA THR A 346 -12.07 -7.03 -16.19
C THR A 346 -11.99 -6.76 -17.70
N GLY A 347 -12.29 -5.53 -18.13
CA GLY A 347 -12.46 -5.17 -19.54
C GLY A 347 -13.79 -5.62 -20.16
N SER A 348 -14.73 -6.14 -19.35
CA SER A 348 -16.09 -6.46 -19.78
C SER A 348 -17.11 -5.44 -19.28
N PHE A 349 -18.24 -5.36 -19.98
CA PHE A 349 -19.28 -4.36 -19.72
C PHE A 349 -20.67 -4.97 -19.77
N SER A 350 -21.59 -4.40 -18.98
CA SER A 350 -23.01 -4.75 -18.97
C SER A 350 -23.70 -4.42 -20.30
N ALA A 351 -24.95 -4.87 -20.43
CA ALA A 351 -25.83 -4.34 -21.46
C ALA A 351 -26.06 -2.82 -21.26
N ALA A 352 -26.21 -2.10 -22.37
CA ALA A 352 -26.39 -0.66 -22.37
C ALA A 352 -27.73 -0.22 -21.78
N THR A 353 -27.69 0.72 -20.82
CA THR A 353 -28.85 1.40 -20.25
C THR A 353 -29.00 2.78 -20.89
N ASN A 354 -30.17 3.07 -21.48
CA ASN A 354 -30.36 4.25 -22.32
C ASN A 354 -31.11 5.38 -21.62
N PHE A 355 -30.58 6.61 -21.72
CA PHE A 355 -31.17 7.85 -21.19
C PHE A 355 -31.41 8.86 -22.31
N ALA A 356 -32.62 9.40 -22.42
CA ALA A 356 -32.94 10.36 -23.46
C ALA A 356 -32.17 11.68 -23.27
N ALA A 357 -31.53 12.19 -24.33
CA ALA A 357 -30.84 13.48 -24.31
C ALA A 357 -31.83 14.64 -24.59
N ALA A 358 -32.40 14.69 -25.80
CA ALA A 358 -33.56 15.51 -26.14
C ALA A 358 -34.26 14.96 -27.40
N VAL A 359 -35.45 15.45 -27.72
CA VAL A 359 -36.19 15.03 -28.93
C VAL A 359 -35.44 15.46 -30.18
N ASN A 360 -35.16 14.51 -31.09
CA ASN A 360 -34.38 14.74 -32.32
C ASN A 360 -33.00 15.39 -32.06
N SER A 361 -32.39 15.05 -30.91
CA SER A 361 -31.15 15.65 -30.44
C SER A 361 -29.93 15.32 -31.30
N PHE A 362 -29.87 14.10 -31.86
CA PHE A 362 -28.67 13.55 -32.50
C PHE A 362 -27.39 13.86 -31.69
N PRO A 363 -27.24 13.30 -30.47
CA PRO A 363 -26.10 13.57 -29.62
C PRO A 363 -24.81 13.04 -30.25
N VAL A 364 -23.82 13.91 -30.36
CA VAL A 364 -22.53 13.61 -31.04
C VAL A 364 -21.33 13.74 -30.11
N SER A 365 -21.51 14.33 -28.94
CA SER A 365 -20.49 14.41 -27.88
C SER A 365 -21.14 14.36 -26.50
N VAL A 366 -20.36 13.89 -25.53
CA VAL A 366 -20.75 13.84 -24.12
C VAL A 366 -19.54 14.14 -23.24
N ALA A 367 -19.72 14.98 -22.23
CA ALA A 367 -18.74 15.25 -21.18
C ALA A 367 -19.33 14.84 -19.83
N ALA A 368 -18.53 14.19 -18.99
CA ALA A 368 -18.94 13.75 -17.66
C ALA A 368 -18.31 14.64 -16.57
N ALA A 369 -19.06 15.09 -15.58
CA ALA A 369 -18.58 15.92 -14.47
C ALA A 369 -19.61 15.97 -13.34
N ASP A 370 -19.21 16.33 -12.13
CA ASP A 370 -20.15 16.84 -11.15
C ASP A 370 -20.46 18.32 -11.45
N PHE A 371 -21.59 18.60 -12.11
CA PHE A 371 -21.96 19.97 -12.50
C PHE A 371 -22.77 20.69 -11.41
N ASN A 372 -23.20 19.97 -10.37
CA ASN A 372 -24.09 20.49 -9.31
C ASN A 372 -23.47 20.45 -7.90
N GLY A 373 -22.27 19.88 -7.74
CA GLY A 373 -21.52 19.77 -6.50
C GLY A 373 -22.02 18.67 -5.55
N ASP A 374 -22.74 17.66 -6.04
CA ASP A 374 -23.31 16.58 -5.21
C ASP A 374 -22.41 15.33 -5.06
N GLY A 375 -21.25 15.33 -5.72
CA GLY A 375 -20.27 14.26 -5.69
C GLY A 375 -20.51 13.13 -6.70
N LYS A 376 -21.53 13.23 -7.57
CA LYS A 376 -21.81 12.23 -8.62
C LYS A 376 -21.47 12.78 -10.01
N LEU A 377 -21.06 11.88 -10.91
CA LEU A 377 -20.81 12.26 -12.30
C LEU A 377 -22.13 12.45 -13.07
N ASP A 378 -22.45 13.69 -13.36
CA ASP A 378 -23.46 14.14 -14.32
C ASP A 378 -22.94 14.09 -15.76
N LEU A 379 -23.84 14.28 -16.73
CA LEU A 379 -23.51 14.29 -18.16
C LEU A 379 -23.97 15.57 -18.85
N ALA A 380 -23.10 16.15 -19.68
CA ALA A 380 -23.41 17.20 -20.63
C ALA A 380 -23.33 16.66 -22.05
N SER A 381 -24.43 16.64 -22.81
CA SER A 381 -24.49 16.10 -24.17
C SER A 381 -24.69 17.20 -25.21
N GLY A 382 -23.79 17.26 -26.18
CA GLY A 382 -23.89 18.17 -27.33
C GLY A 382 -24.80 17.62 -28.41
N ASN A 383 -25.93 18.29 -28.64
CA ASN A 383 -27.02 17.79 -29.49
C ASN A 383 -27.06 18.47 -30.85
N ASN A 384 -26.40 17.84 -31.83
CA ASN A 384 -26.22 18.40 -33.16
C ASN A 384 -27.55 18.77 -33.84
N GLY A 385 -28.57 17.92 -33.70
CA GLY A 385 -29.87 18.07 -34.34
C GLY A 385 -30.78 19.13 -33.72
N SER A 386 -30.50 19.57 -32.49
CA SER A 386 -31.40 20.45 -31.72
C SER A 386 -30.77 21.75 -31.19
N ALA A 387 -29.53 22.05 -31.59
CA ALA A 387 -28.80 23.29 -31.26
C ALA A 387 -28.80 23.63 -29.76
N ASN A 388 -28.57 22.61 -28.93
CA ASN A 388 -28.49 22.76 -27.49
C ASN A 388 -27.45 21.80 -26.88
N VAL A 389 -27.14 22.03 -25.62
CA VAL A 389 -26.49 21.07 -24.73
C VAL A 389 -27.51 20.61 -23.71
N SER A 390 -27.69 19.29 -23.56
CA SER A 390 -28.49 18.69 -22.50
C SER A 390 -27.63 18.38 -21.29
N ILE A 391 -28.08 18.77 -20.10
CA ILE A 391 -27.49 18.38 -18.81
C ILE A 391 -28.39 17.31 -18.18
N LEU A 392 -27.82 16.13 -17.95
CA LEU A 392 -28.46 15.01 -17.27
C LEU A 392 -27.78 14.89 -15.90
N LEU A 393 -28.49 15.29 -14.85
CA LEU A 393 -27.97 15.17 -13.48
C LEU A 393 -28.12 13.74 -12.99
N ASN A 394 -27.07 13.21 -12.37
CA ASN A 394 -27.01 11.86 -11.87
C ASN A 394 -27.81 11.74 -10.58
N THR A 395 -28.95 11.06 -10.68
CA THR A 395 -29.86 10.83 -9.55
C THR A 395 -29.72 9.44 -8.97
N SER A 396 -28.67 8.69 -9.36
CA SER A 396 -28.43 7.34 -8.89
C SER A 396 -28.52 7.32 -7.37
N PRO A 397 -29.29 6.40 -6.76
CA PRO A 397 -29.27 6.26 -5.32
C PRO A 397 -27.82 5.99 -4.88
N ALA A 398 -27.44 6.46 -3.69
CA ALA A 398 -26.15 6.06 -3.12
C ALA A 398 -26.10 4.53 -3.18
N CYS A 399 -25.06 3.99 -3.83
CA CYS A 399 -24.81 2.55 -3.84
C CYS A 399 -24.88 2.13 -2.38
N ALA A 400 -25.89 1.31 -2.04
CA ALA A 400 -26.12 0.96 -0.66
C ALA A 400 -24.80 0.36 -0.19
N ALA A 401 -24.13 1.01 0.78
CA ALA A 401 -23.00 0.41 1.47
C ALA A 401 -23.43 -1.02 1.72
N PRO A 402 -22.71 -2.03 1.21
CA PRO A 402 -23.22 -3.38 1.05
C PRO A 402 -23.99 -3.64 2.32
N SER A 403 -25.33 -3.70 2.22
CA SER A 403 -26.09 -4.09 3.40
C SER A 403 -25.39 -5.38 3.81
N PRO A 404 -24.98 -5.59 5.07
CA PRO A 404 -24.48 -6.90 5.46
C PRO A 404 -25.48 -7.87 4.87
N SER A 405 -25.05 -8.60 3.84
CA SER A 405 -25.98 -9.19 2.87
C SER A 405 -27.06 -9.87 3.70
N PRO A 406 -28.37 -9.68 3.41
CA PRO A 406 -29.39 -10.42 4.12
C PRO A 406 -28.92 -11.86 4.08
N SER A 407 -28.57 -12.36 5.28
CA SER A 407 -28.01 -13.69 5.46
C SER A 407 -28.76 -14.60 4.49
N PRO A 408 -28.08 -15.31 3.58
CA PRO A 408 -28.76 -16.08 2.55
C PRO A 408 -29.92 -16.83 3.20
N SER A 409 -31.14 -16.59 2.72
CA SER A 409 -32.31 -17.39 3.10
C SER A 409 -31.87 -18.86 3.07
N PRO A 410 -32.14 -19.63 4.13
CA PRO A 410 -31.26 -20.68 4.58
C PRO A 410 -31.09 -21.75 3.51
N SER A 411 -29.95 -21.71 2.79
CA SER A 411 -29.26 -22.97 2.51
C SER A 411 -28.90 -23.53 3.88
N PRO A 412 -29.21 -24.80 4.10
CA PRO A 412 -29.93 -25.29 5.26
C PRO A 412 -29.41 -24.63 6.54
N THR A 413 -30.30 -24.13 7.38
CA THR A 413 -29.96 -23.96 8.80
C THR A 413 -29.52 -25.33 9.31
N TYR A 414 -28.23 -25.58 9.25
CA TYR A 414 -27.57 -26.56 10.09
C TYR A 414 -27.46 -25.88 11.44
N SER A 415 -28.51 -26.03 12.24
CA SER A 415 -28.42 -25.73 13.66
C SER A 415 -27.37 -26.66 14.26
N PHE A 416 -26.19 -26.12 14.55
CA PHE A 416 -25.22 -26.80 15.40
C PHE A 416 -25.55 -26.45 16.84
N ASN A 417 -26.21 -27.36 17.52
CA ASN A 417 -26.19 -27.40 18.97
C ASN A 417 -25.15 -28.45 19.37
N GLY A 418 -24.05 -28.08 20.02
CA GLY A 418 -23.07 -29.08 20.48
C GLY A 418 -21.96 -28.50 21.35
N GLY A 419 -21.71 -29.15 22.49
CA GLY A 419 -20.58 -28.88 23.39
C GLY A 419 -19.74 -30.13 23.63
N VAL A 420 -18.49 -29.93 24.05
CA VAL A 420 -17.55 -31.02 24.42
C VAL A 420 -18.01 -31.66 25.74
N VAL A 421 -18.01 -33.00 25.80
CA VAL A 421 -18.46 -33.79 26.97
C VAL A 421 -17.39 -34.77 27.45
N ASP A 422 -17.44 -35.07 28.74
CA ASP A 422 -16.70 -36.09 29.45
C ASP A 422 -17.25 -37.51 29.20
N ALA A 423 -16.47 -38.57 29.48
CA ALA A 423 -16.91 -39.97 29.26
C ALA A 423 -18.00 -40.45 30.23
N ASP A 424 -18.25 -39.71 31.30
CA ASP A 424 -19.41 -39.89 32.18
C ASP A 424 -20.63 -39.06 31.73
N GLY A 425 -20.51 -38.28 30.65
CA GLY A 425 -21.54 -37.40 30.11
C GLY A 425 -21.61 -36.00 30.73
N THR A 426 -20.66 -35.60 31.58
CA THR A 426 -20.56 -34.22 32.10
C THR A 426 -19.90 -33.25 31.10
N ARG A 427 -20.11 -31.93 31.19
CA ARG A 427 -19.88 -30.97 30.06
C ARG A 427 -18.68 -30.04 30.31
N LEU A 428 -17.83 -29.80 29.31
CA LEU A 428 -16.64 -28.94 29.40
C LEU A 428 -16.94 -27.52 28.85
N ALA A 429 -16.82 -26.49 29.70
CA ALA A 429 -16.96 -25.09 29.32
C ALA A 429 -15.62 -24.50 28.84
N GLY A 430 -15.60 -23.79 27.71
CA GLY A 430 -14.40 -23.09 27.21
C GLY A 430 -13.52 -23.86 26.22
N ALA A 431 -14.03 -24.93 25.59
CA ALA A 431 -13.30 -25.63 24.53
C ALA A 431 -13.53 -24.98 23.15
N HIS A 432 -12.44 -24.85 22.39
CA HIS A 432 -12.36 -24.33 21.02
C HIS A 432 -12.14 -25.46 20.01
N LEU A 433 -12.96 -25.49 18.96
CA LEU A 433 -12.79 -26.37 17.80
C LEU A 433 -12.51 -25.52 16.56
N ILE A 434 -11.39 -25.78 15.89
CA ILE A 434 -10.94 -25.07 14.68
C ILE A 434 -10.80 -26.08 13.54
N LEU A 435 -11.46 -25.79 12.41
CA LEU A 435 -11.35 -26.57 11.17
C LEU A 435 -10.58 -25.74 10.13
N THR A 436 -9.52 -26.31 9.56
CA THR A 436 -8.73 -25.70 8.49
C THR A 436 -8.63 -26.65 7.29
N GLY A 437 -8.55 -26.11 6.07
CA GLY A 437 -8.46 -26.90 4.83
C GLY A 437 -8.09 -26.02 3.64
N ASP A 438 -7.32 -26.57 2.70
CA ASP A 438 -7.01 -25.94 1.41
C ASP A 438 -8.17 -26.25 0.45
N THR A 439 -9.13 -25.33 0.36
CA THR A 439 -10.41 -25.56 -0.36
C THR A 439 -10.39 -25.13 -1.83
N ASN A 440 -9.33 -24.44 -2.24
CA ASN A 440 -9.12 -23.92 -3.60
C ASN A 440 -7.85 -24.50 -4.27
N ASN A 441 -7.08 -25.32 -3.56
CA ASN A 441 -5.90 -26.07 -4.01
C ASN A 441 -4.73 -25.18 -4.45
N ASP A 442 -4.51 -24.09 -3.70
CA ASP A 442 -3.43 -23.11 -3.92
C ASP A 442 -2.16 -23.39 -3.09
N GLY A 443 -2.19 -24.39 -2.21
CA GLY A 443 -1.08 -24.79 -1.34
C GLY A 443 -0.99 -24.00 -0.04
N VAL A 444 -1.97 -23.16 0.29
CA VAL A 444 -2.11 -22.41 1.54
C VAL A 444 -3.25 -23.00 2.38
N THR A 445 -3.07 -23.06 3.71
CA THR A 445 -4.07 -23.66 4.60
C THR A 445 -5.06 -22.59 5.09
N ASP A 446 -6.28 -22.57 4.55
CA ASP A 446 -7.32 -21.62 4.98
C ASP A 446 -8.00 -22.06 6.29
N VAL A 447 -8.42 -21.08 7.10
CA VAL A 447 -9.29 -21.33 8.27
C VAL A 447 -10.74 -21.40 7.79
N VAL A 448 -11.32 -22.60 7.82
CA VAL A 448 -12.69 -22.85 7.36
C VAL A 448 -13.73 -22.41 8.42
N ARG A 449 -13.46 -22.58 9.73
CA ARG A 449 -14.28 -22.03 10.86
C ARG A 449 -13.64 -22.22 12.25
N SER A 450 -14.03 -21.39 13.23
CA SER A 450 -13.69 -21.47 14.67
C SER A 450 -14.95 -21.28 15.54
N THR A 451 -15.13 -22.07 16.60
CA THR A 451 -16.27 -21.92 17.55
C THR A 451 -15.85 -22.00 19.03
N THR A 452 -16.52 -21.21 19.88
CA THR A 452 -16.50 -21.29 21.35
C THR A 452 -17.82 -21.89 21.85
N THR A 453 -17.76 -22.78 22.85
CA THR A 453 -18.97 -23.44 23.38
C THR A 453 -19.55 -22.70 24.59
N ALA A 454 -20.83 -22.31 24.53
CA ALA A 454 -21.61 -21.81 25.66
C ALA A 454 -22.30 -22.96 26.42
N PRO A 455 -22.66 -22.82 27.72
CA PRO A 455 -23.26 -23.89 28.50
C PRO A 455 -24.71 -24.19 28.06
N GLY A 456 -24.98 -25.31 27.37
CA GLY A 456 -26.37 -25.74 27.08
C GLY A 456 -26.61 -26.73 25.94
N ASP A 457 -25.86 -26.67 24.84
CA ASP A 457 -26.28 -27.32 23.58
C ASP A 457 -25.82 -28.78 23.35
N ARG A 458 -26.71 -29.67 22.89
CA ARG A 458 -26.42 -31.09 22.58
C ARG A 458 -26.63 -31.37 21.08
N GLY A 459 -25.71 -32.09 20.43
CA GLY A 459 -25.88 -32.57 19.05
C GLY A 459 -24.60 -33.08 18.37
N LEU A 460 -24.77 -34.08 17.51
CA LEU A 460 -23.76 -34.78 16.71
C LEU A 460 -23.35 -33.92 15.50
N PHE A 461 -22.06 -33.89 15.13
CA PHE A 461 -21.59 -33.17 13.93
C PHE A 461 -22.12 -33.84 12.64
N ASP A 462 -22.46 -33.08 11.60
CA ASP A 462 -22.86 -33.60 10.27
C ASP A 462 -21.97 -32.95 9.19
N PHE A 463 -21.34 -33.79 8.35
CA PHE A 463 -20.33 -33.40 7.36
C PHE A 463 -20.75 -33.68 5.91
N THR A 464 -22.03 -33.99 5.68
CA THR A 464 -22.56 -34.53 4.42
C THR A 464 -22.44 -33.63 3.17
N ASN A 465 -22.04 -32.37 3.30
CA ASN A 465 -21.95 -31.39 2.21
C ASN A 465 -20.57 -30.71 2.04
N LEU A 466 -19.49 -31.29 2.59
CA LEU A 466 -18.14 -30.78 2.34
C LEU A 466 -17.64 -31.16 0.92
N PRO A 467 -17.01 -30.23 0.16
CA PRO A 467 -16.33 -30.56 -1.09
C PRO A 467 -15.21 -31.58 -0.86
N ALA A 468 -14.82 -32.34 -1.88
CA ALA A 468 -13.68 -33.24 -1.78
C ALA A 468 -12.38 -32.45 -1.54
N GLY A 469 -11.64 -32.74 -0.47
CA GLY A 469 -10.43 -31.99 -0.07
C GLY A 469 -9.72 -32.56 1.16
N THR A 470 -8.57 -31.99 1.53
CA THR A 470 -7.82 -32.37 2.73
C THR A 470 -8.16 -31.42 3.88
N TYR A 471 -8.55 -31.99 5.03
CA TYR A 471 -9.04 -31.22 6.18
C TYR A 471 -8.22 -31.52 7.45
N ILE A 472 -7.91 -30.47 8.20
CA ILE A 472 -7.26 -30.51 9.51
C ILE A 472 -8.27 -30.10 10.57
N VAL A 473 -8.43 -30.94 11.61
CA VAL A 473 -9.29 -30.65 12.75
C VAL A 473 -8.40 -30.39 13.97
N THR A 474 -8.47 -29.18 14.52
CA THR A 474 -7.71 -28.77 15.71
C THR A 474 -8.66 -28.58 16.90
N VAL A 475 -8.38 -29.27 18.00
CA VAL A 475 -9.10 -29.09 19.28
C VAL A 475 -8.18 -28.40 20.27
N SER A 476 -8.60 -27.27 20.84
CA SER A 476 -7.87 -26.50 21.86
C SER A 476 -8.78 -26.24 23.06
N ALA A 477 -8.29 -26.41 24.29
CA ALA A 477 -9.06 -26.12 25.50
C ALA A 477 -8.32 -25.10 26.38
N ASP A 478 -9.03 -24.07 26.84
CA ASP A 478 -8.45 -23.03 27.69
C ASP A 478 -8.33 -23.49 29.14
N ASN A 479 -7.09 -23.70 29.57
CA ASN A 479 -6.51 -23.56 30.91
C ASN A 479 -7.25 -24.07 32.18
N ARG A 480 -8.35 -24.82 32.08
CA ARG A 480 -8.98 -25.53 33.21
C ARG A 480 -9.59 -26.85 32.71
N PHE A 481 -9.27 -27.93 33.43
CA PHE A 481 -9.81 -29.30 33.33
C PHE A 481 -9.11 -30.29 32.38
N PHE A 482 -8.23 -31.10 32.96
CA PHE A 482 -8.24 -32.56 32.74
C PHE A 482 -8.26 -33.23 34.12
N SER A 483 -9.45 -33.61 34.57
CA SER A 483 -9.69 -34.55 35.68
C SER A 483 -9.41 -35.99 35.19
N PRO A 484 -9.08 -36.98 36.05
CA PRO A 484 -8.39 -38.20 35.66
C PRO A 484 -9.27 -39.32 35.09
N ASP A 485 -10.22 -39.02 34.19
CA ASP A 485 -11.07 -40.04 33.57
C ASP A 485 -10.99 -39.99 32.03
N THR A 486 -10.96 -41.15 31.38
CA THR A 486 -10.90 -41.40 29.92
C THR A 486 -11.89 -40.50 29.15
N ARG A 487 -11.55 -39.98 27.96
CA ARG A 487 -12.43 -39.08 27.18
C ARG A 487 -12.42 -39.43 25.69
N THR A 488 -13.60 -39.43 25.05
CA THR A 488 -13.81 -39.89 23.67
C THR A 488 -14.27 -38.75 22.78
N VAL A 489 -13.56 -38.47 21.69
CA VAL A 489 -14.02 -37.57 20.62
C VAL A 489 -14.47 -38.42 19.42
N ALA A 490 -15.76 -38.40 19.09
CA ALA A 490 -16.31 -39.17 17.98
C ALA A 490 -16.59 -38.26 16.76
N LEU A 491 -16.01 -38.58 15.61
CA LEU A 491 -16.38 -37.98 14.32
C LEU A 491 -17.37 -38.90 13.57
N PRO A 492 -18.34 -38.36 12.81
CA PRO A 492 -19.35 -39.12 12.08
C PRO A 492 -18.74 -40.01 10.99
N THR A 493 -19.48 -41.05 10.62
CA THR A 493 -19.13 -42.09 9.63
C THR A 493 -19.21 -41.65 8.17
N ASN A 494 -19.48 -40.38 7.89
CA ASN A 494 -20.01 -39.92 6.60
C ASN A 494 -19.03 -38.99 5.86
N PHE A 495 -17.72 -39.20 5.99
CA PHE A 495 -16.70 -38.41 5.29
C PHE A 495 -16.63 -38.83 3.80
N PRO A 496 -16.78 -37.92 2.82
CA PRO A 496 -16.49 -38.24 1.43
C PRO A 496 -14.97 -38.42 1.31
N GLY A 497 -14.51 -39.56 0.76
CA GLY A 497 -13.14 -40.04 0.88
C GLY A 497 -12.04 -38.98 0.73
N GLY A 498 -11.14 -38.94 1.71
CA GLY A 498 -9.97 -38.05 1.84
C GLY A 498 -9.24 -38.31 3.16
N SER A 499 -8.00 -37.83 3.32
CA SER A 499 -7.24 -38.01 4.58
C SER A 499 -7.60 -36.93 5.60
N VAL A 500 -7.91 -37.32 6.83
CA VAL A 500 -8.18 -36.40 7.96
C VAL A 500 -6.98 -36.39 8.90
N THR A 501 -6.42 -35.21 9.18
CA THR A 501 -5.38 -35.03 10.20
C THR A 501 -5.97 -34.35 11.43
N VAL A 502 -5.83 -34.96 12.61
CA VAL A 502 -6.32 -34.41 13.89
C VAL A 502 -5.12 -33.91 14.69
N THR A 503 -5.12 -32.63 15.06
CA THR A 503 -4.05 -32.00 15.86
C THR A 503 -4.60 -31.61 17.23
N LEU A 504 -3.96 -32.08 18.31
CA LEU A 504 -4.30 -31.74 19.70
C LEU A 504 -3.25 -30.79 20.27
N ASN A 505 -3.67 -29.60 20.71
CA ASN A 505 -2.80 -28.66 21.41
C ASN A 505 -3.19 -28.60 22.89
N ALA A 506 -2.27 -28.99 23.78
CA ALA A 506 -2.42 -28.83 25.22
C ALA A 506 -1.39 -27.81 25.73
N SER A 507 -1.84 -26.67 26.25
CA SER A 507 -1.00 -25.76 27.03
C SER A 507 -0.86 -26.27 28.47
N GLN A 508 0.26 -25.93 29.12
CA GLN A 508 0.77 -26.57 30.34
C GLN A 508 -0.25 -26.70 31.48
N ALA A 509 -0.45 -27.93 31.99
CA ALA A 509 -1.12 -28.17 33.26
C ALA A 509 -0.13 -27.95 34.42
N THR A 510 -0.40 -26.95 35.26
CA THR A 510 0.32 -26.75 36.53
C THR A 510 -0.33 -27.61 37.62
N GLY A 511 0.20 -28.81 37.85
CA GLY A 511 -0.23 -29.65 38.98
C GLY A 511 0.30 -31.08 38.94
N ASN A 512 0.92 -31.51 40.04
CA ASN A 512 1.32 -32.90 40.27
C ASN A 512 0.07 -33.79 40.41
N THR A 513 -0.22 -34.61 39.39
CA THR A 513 -1.27 -35.65 39.42
C THR A 513 -0.77 -36.90 38.68
N PRO A 514 -1.23 -38.13 39.01
CA PRO A 514 -0.54 -39.38 38.69
C PRO A 514 -0.42 -39.71 37.20
N THR A 515 0.64 -40.43 36.83
CA THR A 515 0.86 -41.07 35.53
C THR A 515 -0.21 -42.15 35.25
N GLY A 516 -0.94 -42.06 34.13
CA GLY A 516 -1.82 -43.16 33.68
C GLY A 516 -2.88 -42.89 32.61
N ASP A 517 -3.22 -41.64 32.26
CA ASP A 517 -4.48 -41.41 31.51
C ASP A 517 -4.39 -41.65 29.99
N ASN A 518 -5.43 -42.28 29.44
CA ASN A 518 -5.62 -42.57 28.02
C ASN A 518 -6.66 -41.60 27.41
N ILE A 519 -6.32 -40.98 26.27
CA ILE A 519 -7.24 -40.17 25.44
C ILE A 519 -7.70 -41.02 24.27
N GLN A 520 -9.00 -41.11 23.98
CA GLN A 520 -9.51 -41.89 22.84
C GLN A 520 -10.14 -40.99 21.78
N ILE A 521 -9.78 -41.21 20.52
CA ILE A 521 -10.32 -40.48 19.36
C ILE A 521 -10.88 -41.49 18.38
N THR A 522 -12.18 -41.41 18.07
CA THR A 522 -12.84 -42.33 17.15
C THR A 522 -13.16 -41.61 15.84
N VAL A 523 -12.62 -42.10 14.72
CA VAL A 523 -12.85 -41.56 13.37
C VAL A 523 -13.41 -42.67 12.49
N GLY A 524 -14.60 -42.46 11.90
CA GLY A 524 -15.20 -43.43 10.98
C GLY A 524 -15.42 -44.83 11.58
N GLY A 525 -15.70 -44.91 12.88
CA GLY A 525 -15.85 -46.18 13.61
C GLY A 525 -14.55 -46.82 14.11
N THR A 526 -13.38 -46.25 13.80
CA THR A 526 -12.07 -46.73 14.28
C THR A 526 -11.59 -45.88 15.44
N THR A 527 -11.30 -46.50 16.60
CA THR A 527 -10.86 -45.78 17.82
C THR A 527 -9.35 -45.83 17.98
N LEU A 528 -8.71 -44.66 18.00
CA LEU A 528 -7.30 -44.45 18.31
C LEU A 528 -7.18 -44.05 19.78
N THR A 529 -6.50 -44.84 20.60
CA THR A 529 -6.19 -44.45 21.99
C THR A 529 -4.85 -43.73 22.01
N PHE A 530 -4.60 -42.81 22.93
CA PHE A 530 -3.34 -42.10 23.09
C PHE A 530 -2.99 -42.08 24.56
N GLN A 531 -1.81 -42.56 24.92
CA GLN A 531 -1.38 -42.53 26.32
C GLN A 531 -0.69 -41.20 26.61
N ARG A 532 -1.12 -40.53 27.68
CA ARG A 532 -0.51 -39.31 28.18
C ARG A 532 0.78 -39.66 28.90
N VAL A 533 1.91 -39.21 28.36
CA VAL A 533 3.23 -39.34 29.00
C VAL A 533 3.70 -37.95 29.39
N ILE A 534 3.85 -37.73 30.70
CA ILE A 534 4.44 -36.49 31.22
C ILE A 534 5.94 -36.71 31.32
N VAL A 535 6.72 -35.93 30.55
CA VAL A 535 8.18 -35.90 30.66
C VAL A 535 8.59 -34.47 30.96
N ASN A 536 9.12 -34.22 32.17
CA ASN A 536 9.61 -32.92 32.63
C ASN A 536 8.64 -31.73 32.41
N GLY A 537 7.35 -31.90 32.73
CA GLY A 537 6.36 -30.82 32.65
C GLY A 537 5.85 -30.49 31.24
N VAL A 538 6.29 -31.25 30.23
CA VAL A 538 5.74 -31.20 28.87
C VAL A 538 4.87 -32.43 28.65
N THR A 539 3.61 -32.20 28.28
CA THR A 539 2.66 -33.27 27.94
C THR A 539 2.94 -33.77 26.53
N ARG A 540 3.24 -35.06 26.36
CA ARG A 540 3.33 -35.71 25.04
C ARG A 540 2.25 -36.80 24.93
N LEU A 541 1.59 -36.87 23.78
CA LEU A 541 0.60 -37.89 23.43
C LEU A 541 1.22 -38.90 22.48
N THR A 542 1.14 -40.18 22.84
CA THR A 542 1.67 -41.28 22.02
C THR A 542 0.50 -42.11 21.53
N ALA A 543 0.38 -42.36 20.22
CA ALA A 543 -0.70 -43.17 19.66
C ALA A 543 -0.60 -44.63 20.14
N VAL A 544 -1.73 -45.17 20.57
CA VAL A 544 -2.00 -46.53 21.03
C VAL A 544 -3.30 -46.99 20.36
N SER A 545 -3.27 -47.30 19.08
CA SER A 545 -4.39 -48.01 18.43
C SER A 545 -4.03 -49.48 18.33
N ASP A 546 -4.75 -50.29 19.12
CA ASP A 546 -4.80 -51.74 19.22
C ASP A 546 -3.55 -52.56 18.86
N LEU A 547 -3.02 -53.22 19.91
CA LEU A 547 -1.99 -54.23 19.82
C LEU A 547 -2.49 -55.48 19.09
N SER A 548 -2.08 -55.61 17.84
CA SER A 548 -1.51 -56.88 17.37
C SER A 548 -0.33 -56.59 16.44
N THR A 549 0.87 -56.66 17.01
CA THR A 549 2.20 -56.64 16.35
C THR A 549 2.61 -55.39 15.56
N LEU A 550 3.51 -54.57 16.14
CA LEU A 550 4.54 -53.88 15.36
C LEU A 550 5.92 -54.14 15.98
N ILE A 551 6.39 -55.35 15.72
CA ILE A 551 7.81 -55.58 15.43
C ILE A 551 8.08 -54.72 14.19
N GLY A 552 9.07 -53.82 14.23
CA GLY A 552 9.49 -53.08 13.05
C GLY A 552 10.07 -54.05 12.02
N GLN A 553 9.25 -54.55 11.08
CA GLN A 553 9.74 -55.20 9.88
C GLN A 553 10.11 -54.11 8.88
N VAL A 554 11.41 -53.99 8.61
CA VAL A 554 11.89 -53.40 7.35
C VAL A 554 11.59 -54.42 6.26
N ALA A 555 10.67 -54.12 5.34
CA ALA A 555 10.63 -54.81 4.07
C ALA A 555 11.89 -54.40 3.29
N SER A 556 12.83 -55.33 3.16
CA SER A 556 14.01 -55.18 2.32
C SER A 556 13.59 -54.95 0.87
N ALA A 557 13.87 -53.78 0.30
CA ALA A 557 14.22 -53.72 -1.11
C ALA A 557 15.60 -54.41 -1.23
N GLY A 558 15.65 -55.52 -1.97
CA GLY A 558 16.79 -56.43 -1.98
C GLY A 558 18.15 -55.74 -2.13
N GLY A 559 19.00 -55.89 -1.11
CA GLY A 559 20.38 -55.43 -1.10
C GLY A 559 21.04 -55.76 0.23
N LYS A 560 22.08 -56.59 0.23
CA LYS A 560 22.87 -56.96 1.42
C LYS A 560 23.51 -55.69 2.01
N ASN A 561 23.21 -55.35 3.27
CA ASN A 561 23.63 -54.20 4.09
C ASN A 561 22.62 -53.04 4.24
N PRO A 562 21.53 -53.20 5.00
CA PRO A 562 20.70 -52.07 5.43
C PRO A 562 21.44 -51.24 6.51
N LYS A 563 21.72 -49.97 6.23
CA LYS A 563 22.10 -48.97 7.24
C LYS A 563 20.83 -48.39 7.86
N ALA A 564 20.50 -48.77 9.08
CA ALA A 564 19.44 -48.12 9.85
C ALA A 564 20.04 -46.98 10.68
N ALA A 565 19.68 -45.73 10.36
CA ALA A 565 20.06 -44.56 11.16
C ALA A 565 18.85 -44.11 12.00
N PHE A 566 19.07 -43.92 13.30
CA PHE A 566 18.08 -43.33 14.22
C PHE A 566 18.56 -41.95 14.62
N GLN A 567 17.70 -40.92 14.47
CA GLN A 567 18.00 -39.54 14.85
C GLN A 567 17.09 -39.13 16.01
N ILE A 568 17.69 -38.75 17.14
CA ILE A 568 16.96 -38.28 18.34
C ILE A 568 17.33 -36.81 18.55
N SER A 569 16.37 -35.91 18.34
CA SER A 569 16.56 -34.47 18.50
C SER A 569 15.93 -33.99 19.81
N THR A 570 16.72 -33.46 20.74
CA THR A 570 16.24 -32.92 22.02
C THR A 570 16.96 -31.63 22.38
N SER A 571 16.25 -30.60 22.84
CA SER A 571 16.84 -29.29 23.22
C SER A 571 17.17 -29.14 24.72
N ALA A 572 17.15 -30.22 25.52
CA ALA A 572 17.27 -30.17 26.99
C ALA A 572 18.34 -31.13 27.54
N GLN A 573 18.96 -30.77 28.68
CA GLN A 573 19.95 -31.60 29.38
C GLN A 573 19.36 -32.91 29.97
N ILE A 574 20.08 -34.01 29.79
CA ILE A 574 19.77 -35.33 30.35
C ILE A 574 20.23 -35.38 31.81
N VAL A 575 19.29 -35.42 32.76
CA VAL A 575 19.55 -35.35 34.22
C VAL A 575 19.63 -36.72 34.92
N ALA A 576 19.38 -37.82 34.19
CA ALA A 576 19.43 -39.21 34.69
C ALA A 576 19.85 -40.20 33.58
N PRO A 577 20.36 -41.40 33.91
CA PRO A 577 20.81 -42.36 32.90
C PRO A 577 19.69 -42.81 31.95
N VAL A 578 19.97 -42.87 30.64
CA VAL A 578 19.04 -43.35 29.61
C VAL A 578 19.63 -44.60 28.96
N GLU A 579 18.87 -45.68 28.90
CA GLU A 579 19.27 -46.95 28.28
C GLU A 579 18.42 -47.21 27.03
N VAL A 580 19.08 -47.49 25.91
CA VAL A 580 18.44 -47.71 24.60
C VAL A 580 18.82 -49.11 24.12
N CYS A 581 17.84 -50.00 24.00
CA CYS A 581 18.05 -51.40 23.59
C CYS A 581 17.37 -51.72 22.25
N TYR A 582 17.99 -52.58 21.45
CA TYR A 582 17.51 -53.04 20.15
C TYR A 582 17.58 -54.57 20.08
N GLN A 583 16.52 -55.25 19.62
CA GLN A 583 16.57 -56.70 19.36
C GLN A 583 16.80 -57.00 17.87
N LEU A 584 17.80 -57.84 17.59
CA LEU A 584 18.16 -58.30 16.25
C LEU A 584 17.41 -59.61 15.96
N SER A 585 16.90 -59.77 14.74
CA SER A 585 16.35 -61.03 14.25
C SER A 585 17.44 -61.94 13.72
N ALA A 586 17.28 -63.25 13.93
CA ALA A 586 18.32 -64.26 13.95
C ALA A 586 19.11 -64.57 12.65
N GLU A 587 19.05 -63.76 11.59
CA GLU A 587 19.72 -64.09 10.31
C GLU A 587 20.63 -63.00 9.67
N ASP A 588 20.69 -61.77 10.16
CA ASP A 588 21.52 -60.71 9.53
C ASP A 588 22.76 -60.33 10.38
N TYR A 589 23.75 -61.21 10.39
CA TYR A 589 24.80 -61.21 11.42
C TYR A 589 26.14 -60.52 11.09
N PHE A 590 26.29 -59.79 9.98
CA PHE A 590 27.56 -59.12 9.67
C PHE A 590 27.39 -57.65 9.27
N GLY A 591 27.67 -56.73 10.20
CA GLY A 591 27.94 -55.31 9.88
C GLY A 591 26.95 -54.25 10.41
N ALA A 592 26.08 -54.57 11.36
CA ALA A 592 25.17 -53.57 11.95
C ALA A 592 25.94 -52.56 12.83
N THR A 593 25.84 -51.27 12.50
CA THR A 593 26.44 -50.16 13.28
C THR A 593 25.33 -49.28 13.85
N LEU A 594 25.32 -49.08 15.17
CA LEU A 594 24.40 -48.14 15.83
C LEU A 594 25.06 -46.75 15.87
N MET A 595 24.44 -45.75 15.24
CA MET A 595 24.88 -44.36 15.34
C MET A 595 23.84 -43.53 16.09
N LEU A 596 24.26 -42.90 17.19
CA LEU A 596 23.48 -41.92 17.95
C LEU A 596 24.06 -40.52 17.68
N SER A 597 23.20 -39.55 17.36
CA SER A 597 23.55 -38.12 17.27
C SER A 597 22.58 -37.32 18.12
N ILE A 598 23.11 -36.44 18.99
CA ILE A 598 22.35 -35.58 19.92
C ILE A 598 22.82 -34.14 19.68
N GLN A 599 21.91 -33.23 19.31
CA GLN A 599 22.19 -31.79 19.27
C GLN A 599 21.91 -31.16 20.65
N GLY A 600 22.93 -30.61 21.31
CA GLY A 600 22.73 -29.65 22.42
C GLY A 600 23.08 -30.06 23.86
N GLY A 601 23.87 -31.12 24.11
CA GLY A 601 24.35 -31.42 25.48
C GLY A 601 25.56 -32.37 25.53
N LYS A 602 26.39 -32.27 26.59
CA LYS A 602 27.52 -33.18 26.87
C LYS A 602 27.01 -34.58 27.28
N VAL A 603 27.60 -35.63 26.70
CA VAL A 603 27.48 -37.03 27.14
C VAL A 603 28.87 -37.54 27.51
N SER A 604 29.01 -38.24 28.63
CA SER A 604 30.23 -38.98 28.97
C SER A 604 29.89 -40.47 29.03
N ASN A 605 30.51 -41.23 28.13
CA ASN A 605 30.43 -42.68 27.90
C ASN A 605 29.11 -43.24 27.33
N ILE A 606 29.24 -44.01 26.26
CA ILE A 606 28.23 -44.95 25.74
C ILE A 606 28.82 -46.35 25.96
N GLU A 607 28.28 -47.11 26.92
CA GLU A 607 28.60 -48.53 27.05
C GLU A 607 27.69 -49.34 26.14
N ILE A 608 28.27 -50.13 25.23
CA ILE A 608 27.54 -51.04 24.35
C ILE A 608 27.74 -52.46 24.87
N GLY A 609 26.67 -53.05 25.41
CA GLY A 609 26.64 -54.43 25.90
C GLY A 609 25.86 -55.35 24.96
N ARG A 610 26.38 -56.56 24.73
CA ARG A 610 25.71 -57.62 23.97
C ARG A 610 25.12 -58.64 24.93
N ASN A 611 23.80 -58.87 24.84
CA ASN A 611 23.17 -60.01 25.52
C ASN A 611 22.83 -61.10 24.50
N ASP A 612 23.62 -62.17 24.49
CA ASP A 612 23.48 -63.29 23.56
C ASP A 612 22.25 -64.17 23.80
N ALA A 613 21.66 -64.13 25.00
CA ALA A 613 20.46 -64.90 25.31
C ALA A 613 19.17 -64.29 24.72
N THR A 614 19.18 -62.97 24.47
CA THR A 614 18.01 -62.23 23.98
C THR A 614 18.25 -61.53 22.64
N GLN A 615 19.39 -61.75 21.98
CA GLN A 615 19.78 -61.08 20.74
C GLN A 615 19.60 -59.55 20.80
N THR A 616 19.91 -58.96 21.96
CA THR A 616 19.65 -57.54 22.24
C THR A 616 20.96 -56.75 22.34
N LEU A 617 21.04 -55.63 21.63
CA LEU A 617 22.12 -54.65 21.70
C LEU A 617 21.64 -53.43 22.50
N CYS A 618 22.30 -53.12 23.63
CA CYS A 618 21.91 -52.02 24.50
C CYS A 618 23.03 -50.98 24.64
N GLY A 619 22.67 -49.69 24.59
CA GLY A 619 23.53 -48.54 24.84
C GLY A 619 23.06 -47.76 26.07
N ARG A 620 23.94 -47.50 27.04
CA ARG A 620 23.61 -46.78 28.28
C ARG A 620 24.34 -45.45 28.38
N ILE A 621 23.61 -44.38 28.73
CA ILE A 621 24.12 -43.03 29.00
C ILE A 621 24.15 -42.86 30.53
N ALA A 622 25.30 -42.60 31.18
CA ALA A 622 25.42 -42.55 32.65
C ALA A 622 25.90 -41.18 33.19
N ARG A 623 25.71 -40.93 34.50
CA ARG A 623 26.12 -39.71 35.25
C ARG A 623 27.30 -40.01 36.17
N LEU A 624 28.29 -39.12 36.28
CA LEU A 624 29.33 -39.16 37.34
C LEU A 624 29.50 -37.80 38.07
N PRO A 625 29.95 -37.79 39.34
CA PRO A 625 30.07 -36.59 40.17
C PRO A 625 31.35 -35.79 39.88
N ASN A 626 31.28 -34.51 40.23
CA ASN A 626 32.31 -33.49 40.12
C ASN A 626 33.64 -33.93 40.77
N THR A 627 34.58 -34.51 40.01
CA THR A 627 36.07 -34.40 40.14
C THR A 627 36.79 -35.56 39.43
N ALA A 628 37.32 -35.37 38.19
CA ALA A 628 38.54 -35.98 37.63
C ALA A 628 38.73 -35.67 36.13
N SER A 629 39.99 -35.63 35.66
CA SER A 629 40.49 -35.14 34.35
C SER A 629 40.69 -36.25 33.28
N ALA A 630 40.83 -35.88 32.00
CA ALA A 630 40.82 -36.74 30.77
C ALA A 630 42.21 -37.15 30.17
N SER A 631 42.28 -38.14 29.24
CA SER A 631 43.39 -38.40 28.26
C SER A 631 42.94 -38.93 26.84
N THR A 632 43.66 -39.82 26.10
CA THR A 632 43.79 -39.91 24.59
C THR A 632 43.91 -41.31 23.87
N ALA A 633 43.97 -41.30 22.50
CA ALA A 633 43.62 -42.16 21.32
C ALA A 633 44.03 -43.63 20.84
N LYS A 634 43.15 -44.47 20.16
CA LYS A 634 43.38 -45.31 18.92
C LYS A 634 42.23 -46.10 18.16
N SER A 635 42.44 -46.30 16.84
CA SER A 635 41.60 -46.96 15.80
C SER A 635 41.80 -48.49 15.60
N ALA A 636 40.91 -49.08 14.79
CA ALA A 636 40.69 -50.49 14.43
C ALA A 636 41.90 -51.41 14.13
N GLY A 637 41.85 -52.63 14.67
CA GLY A 637 42.54 -53.79 14.10
C GLY A 637 43.49 -54.60 15.00
N GLU A 638 43.20 -54.81 16.29
CA GLU A 638 43.82 -55.87 17.12
C GLU A 638 42.94 -56.12 18.36
N THR A 639 42.88 -57.37 18.83
CA THR A 639 41.97 -57.86 19.88
C THR A 639 42.30 -57.30 21.26
N ALA A 640 41.46 -56.39 21.76
CA ALA A 640 41.61 -55.76 23.07
C ALA A 640 41.07 -56.65 24.21
N SER A 641 41.94 -57.02 25.15
CA SER A 641 41.54 -57.47 26.49
C SER A 641 41.10 -56.27 27.34
N ALA A 642 40.13 -56.48 28.23
CA ALA A 642 39.21 -55.50 28.82
C ALA A 642 39.78 -54.37 29.72
N ALA A 643 41.02 -53.92 29.54
CA ALA A 643 41.57 -52.79 30.30
C ALA A 643 42.75 -52.13 29.56
N ASP A 644 42.52 -51.14 28.68
CA ASP A 644 43.41 -49.97 28.53
C ASP A 644 42.75 -48.81 27.75
N THR A 645 43.33 -47.64 27.99
CA THR A 645 42.86 -46.25 27.91
C THR A 645 42.63 -45.61 26.52
N ASP A 646 41.50 -44.89 26.44
CA ASP A 646 41.37 -43.47 26.05
C ASP A 646 41.43 -43.04 24.55
N LEU A 647 40.66 -41.99 24.21
CA LEU A 647 40.42 -41.49 22.84
C LEU A 647 39.82 -40.09 22.65
N GLY A 648 40.34 -39.06 23.30
CA GLY A 648 40.60 -37.78 22.61
C GLY A 648 39.57 -36.63 22.70
N THR A 649 40.17 -35.47 23.00
CA THR A 649 39.82 -34.06 22.71
C THR A 649 38.79 -33.35 23.61
N ILE A 650 39.34 -32.39 24.38
CA ILE A 650 38.64 -31.38 25.19
C ILE A 650 38.12 -30.25 24.29
N VAL A 651 36.84 -29.89 24.44
CA VAL A 651 36.34 -28.54 24.09
C VAL A 651 35.43 -28.04 25.24
N ILE A 652 35.71 -26.83 25.71
CA ILE A 652 34.95 -26.08 26.73
C ILE A 652 33.83 -25.33 25.99
N ALA A 653 32.59 -25.30 26.51
CA ALA A 653 31.50 -24.50 25.93
C ALA A 653 30.77 -23.70 27.02
N GLU A 654 30.53 -22.43 26.70
CA GLU A 654 30.18 -21.29 27.55
C GLU A 654 28.65 -21.16 27.81
N ALA A 655 28.24 -20.33 28.77
CA ALA A 655 26.84 -20.14 29.14
C ALA A 655 26.05 -19.37 28.07
N ASN A 656 24.93 -19.85 27.52
CA ASN A 656 24.24 -19.13 26.44
C ASN A 656 23.68 -17.76 26.88
N SER A 657 24.02 -16.69 26.14
CA SER A 657 23.52 -15.31 26.28
C SER A 657 22.03 -15.18 25.91
N VAL A 658 21.19 -14.55 26.75
CA VAL A 658 19.78 -14.23 26.43
C VAL A 658 19.37 -12.81 26.86
N ILE A 659 18.42 -12.19 26.14
CA ILE A 659 17.88 -10.85 26.41
C ILE A 659 16.34 -10.92 26.55
N GLY A 660 15.78 -10.29 27.59
CA GLY A 660 14.34 -10.17 27.81
C GLY A 660 13.97 -8.94 28.63
N LEU A 661 12.69 -8.67 28.79
CA LEU A 661 12.17 -7.60 29.64
C LEU A 661 12.23 -8.04 31.11
N SER A 662 12.48 -7.09 32.00
CA SER A 662 12.54 -7.37 33.45
C SER A 662 11.18 -7.74 34.05
N THR A 663 10.08 -7.27 33.46
CA THR A 663 8.71 -7.50 33.88
C THR A 663 7.80 -7.65 32.66
N SER A 664 6.65 -8.32 32.82
CA SER A 664 5.61 -8.43 31.77
C SER A 664 4.62 -7.26 31.80
N SER A 665 4.70 -6.40 32.80
CA SER A 665 3.90 -5.18 32.90
C SER A 665 4.59 -4.12 33.76
N THR A 666 4.34 -2.84 33.45
CA THR A 666 4.82 -1.67 34.19
C THR A 666 3.71 -0.63 34.26
N ASN A 667 3.50 -0.02 35.44
CA ASN A 667 2.57 1.09 35.61
C ASN A 667 3.34 2.41 35.57
N VAL A 668 2.80 3.41 34.88
CA VAL A 668 3.35 4.76 34.79
C VAL A 668 2.23 5.78 35.00
N SER A 669 2.52 6.86 35.71
CA SER A 669 1.59 7.99 35.78
C SER A 669 1.66 8.78 34.49
N GLU A 670 0.53 9.27 34.00
CA GLU A 670 0.46 10.10 32.80
C GLU A 670 1.38 11.34 32.91
N GLY A 671 1.29 12.05 34.03
CA GLY A 671 2.20 13.16 34.37
C GLY A 671 3.65 12.77 34.67
N ALA A 672 4.08 11.52 34.49
CA ALA A 672 5.48 11.12 34.65
C ALA A 672 6.37 11.60 33.48
N GLY A 673 5.77 11.93 32.34
CA GLY A 673 6.44 12.38 31.11
C GLY A 673 7.20 11.28 30.36
N THR A 674 7.67 10.21 31.02
CA THR A 674 8.34 9.09 30.36
C THR A 674 8.12 7.77 31.11
N ALA A 675 7.79 6.71 30.37
CA ALA A 675 7.79 5.34 30.84
C ALA A 675 9.15 4.69 30.56
N ASN A 676 9.79 4.15 31.60
CA ASN A 676 11.09 3.49 31.51
C ASN A 676 10.94 1.97 31.66
N ILE A 677 11.23 1.23 30.60
CA ILE A 677 11.09 -0.23 30.52
C ILE A 677 12.48 -0.86 30.54
N ASN A 678 12.78 -1.65 31.58
CA ASN A 678 14.08 -2.27 31.76
C ASN A 678 14.20 -3.59 30.97
N VAL A 679 15.27 -3.69 30.20
CA VAL A 679 15.69 -4.85 29.40
C VAL A 679 16.94 -5.45 30.03
N VAL A 680 16.93 -6.76 30.27
CA VAL A 680 17.98 -7.49 30.99
C VAL A 680 18.61 -8.54 30.07
N ARG A 681 19.95 -8.60 30.09
CA ARG A 681 20.76 -9.61 29.44
C ARG A 681 21.38 -10.54 30.50
N THR A 682 21.22 -11.85 30.35
CA THR A 682 21.77 -12.89 31.25
C THR A 682 22.54 -13.95 30.45
N GLY A 683 23.32 -14.81 31.11
CA GLY A 683 24.19 -15.80 30.45
C GLY A 683 25.58 -15.25 30.09
N ASP A 684 26.17 -15.67 28.98
CA ASP A 684 27.46 -15.13 28.50
C ASP A 684 27.31 -13.69 27.97
N THR A 685 27.94 -12.77 28.69
CA THR A 685 27.95 -11.35 28.33
C THR A 685 29.26 -10.92 27.67
N THR A 686 30.18 -11.83 27.38
CA THR A 686 31.51 -11.48 26.85
C THR A 686 31.46 -10.90 25.42
N GLY A 687 30.47 -11.31 24.62
CA GLY A 687 30.20 -10.76 23.28
C GLY A 687 29.25 -9.56 23.27
N VAL A 688 29.22 -8.83 22.15
CA VAL A 688 28.19 -7.81 21.88
C VAL A 688 26.86 -8.48 21.54
N ALA A 689 25.74 -7.92 21.98
CA ALA A 689 24.41 -8.37 21.58
C ALA A 689 23.48 -7.19 21.28
N THR A 690 22.55 -7.38 20.35
CA THR A 690 21.54 -6.39 19.98
C THR A 690 20.13 -6.96 20.05
N VAL A 691 19.15 -6.10 20.31
CA VAL A 691 17.73 -6.41 20.26
C VAL A 691 16.96 -5.19 19.74
N GLU A 692 16.02 -5.40 18.82
CA GLU A 692 15.08 -4.37 18.39
C GLU A 692 13.89 -4.30 19.33
N TYR A 693 13.30 -3.11 19.47
CA TYR A 693 12.08 -2.90 20.23
C TYR A 693 11.13 -1.97 19.49
N ALA A 694 9.83 -2.16 19.72
CA ALA A 694 8.78 -1.28 19.21
C ALA A 694 7.61 -1.21 20.20
N THR A 695 6.98 -0.04 20.26
CA THR A 695 5.67 0.15 20.89
C THR A 695 4.55 -0.18 19.92
N SER A 696 3.41 -0.64 20.43
CA SER A 696 2.18 -0.85 19.66
C SER A 696 0.95 -0.67 20.54
N ASP A 697 -0.13 -0.17 19.96
CA ASP A 697 -1.44 -0.04 20.60
C ASP A 697 -2.58 -0.66 19.78
N ALA A 698 -3.75 -0.76 20.41
CA ALA A 698 -5.01 -1.20 19.80
C ALA A 698 -6.00 -0.04 19.58
N ALA A 699 -5.63 1.20 19.94
CA ALA A 699 -6.52 2.36 19.87
C ALA A 699 -6.81 2.77 18.42
N GLY A 700 -5.84 2.61 17.52
CA GLY A 700 -6.01 2.86 16.09
C GLY A 700 -6.46 4.30 15.79
N SER A 701 -7.58 4.46 15.10
CA SER A 701 -8.15 5.78 14.75
C SER A 701 -9.13 6.34 15.80
N SER A 702 -9.24 5.70 16.98
CA SER A 702 -10.10 6.20 18.05
C SER A 702 -9.73 7.62 18.46
N GLY A 703 -10.74 8.41 18.83
CA GLY A 703 -10.53 9.79 19.29
C GLY A 703 -9.94 9.83 20.69
N CYS A 704 -9.05 10.80 20.95
CA CYS A 704 -8.38 11.00 22.24
C CYS A 704 -9.34 11.40 23.38
N ASN A 705 -10.57 11.78 23.06
CA ASN A 705 -11.56 12.23 24.04
C ASN A 705 -12.50 11.10 24.52
N VAL A 706 -12.18 9.84 24.21
CA VAL A 706 -13.01 8.69 24.56
C VAL A 706 -12.48 8.09 25.86
N ALA A 707 -13.21 8.30 26.96
CA ALA A 707 -12.80 7.79 28.26
C ALA A 707 -13.03 6.28 28.41
N ASN A 708 -12.19 5.64 29.22
CA ASN A 708 -12.26 4.26 29.70
C ASN A 708 -12.22 3.22 28.58
N THR A 709 -11.42 3.47 27.53
CA THR A 709 -11.21 2.51 26.44
C THR A 709 -10.38 1.31 26.87
N GLY A 710 -9.52 1.49 27.87
CA GLY A 710 -8.47 0.52 28.23
C GLY A 710 -7.27 0.52 27.28
N MET A 711 -7.25 1.42 26.29
CA MET A 711 -6.32 1.41 25.16
C MET A 711 -5.66 2.77 25.01
N ALA A 712 -4.36 2.85 25.31
CA ALA A 712 -3.59 4.06 25.07
C ALA A 712 -3.29 4.20 23.57
N SER A 713 -3.27 5.41 23.06
CA SER A 713 -3.10 5.80 21.67
C SER A 713 -1.79 6.52 21.44
N SER A 714 -1.05 6.11 20.41
CA SER A 714 0.17 6.81 19.96
C SER A 714 -0.08 8.20 19.33
N ARG A 715 -1.35 8.64 19.31
CA ARG A 715 -1.78 9.97 18.89
C ARG A 715 -1.90 10.95 20.05
N CYS A 716 -2.18 10.48 21.27
CA CYS A 716 -2.57 11.32 22.41
C CYS A 716 -1.82 11.00 23.70
N ASP A 717 -1.55 9.73 23.99
CA ASP A 717 -1.17 9.29 25.36
C ASP A 717 0.31 8.94 25.46
N TYR A 718 0.89 8.52 24.34
CA TYR A 718 2.31 8.20 24.26
C TYR A 718 2.88 8.43 22.86
N GLU A 719 4.20 8.49 22.76
CA GLU A 719 4.88 8.54 21.47
C GLU A 719 5.35 7.16 21.01
N THR A 720 5.02 6.81 19.76
CA THR A 720 5.54 5.60 19.13
C THR A 720 7.06 5.59 19.25
N THR A 721 7.61 4.57 19.90
CA THR A 721 9.05 4.46 20.15
C THR A 721 9.56 3.15 19.56
N VAL A 722 10.48 3.25 18.60
CA VAL A 722 11.11 2.13 17.91
C VAL A 722 12.62 2.30 17.96
N GLY A 723 13.36 1.21 18.13
CA GLY A 723 14.82 1.29 18.10
C GLY A 723 15.55 -0.02 18.29
N THR A 724 16.86 0.08 18.45
CA THR A 724 17.76 -1.04 18.71
C THR A 724 18.58 -0.75 19.95
N LEU A 725 18.57 -1.68 20.90
CA LEU A 725 19.46 -1.65 22.05
C LEU A 725 20.72 -2.47 21.72
N THR A 726 21.88 -1.86 21.93
CA THR A 726 23.19 -2.55 21.82
C THR A 726 23.81 -2.71 23.20
N PHE A 727 24.01 -3.96 23.61
CA PHE A 727 24.72 -4.37 24.80
C PHE A 727 26.19 -4.61 24.44
N ALA A 728 27.08 -3.75 24.94
CA ALA A 728 28.51 -4.00 24.85
C ALA A 728 28.91 -5.23 25.70
N ALA A 729 30.11 -5.76 25.47
CA ALA A 729 30.67 -6.82 26.31
C ALA A 729 30.59 -6.44 27.80
N GLY A 730 30.02 -7.34 28.62
CA GLY A 730 29.80 -7.17 30.05
C GLY A 730 28.55 -6.36 30.44
N GLN A 731 27.81 -5.76 29.49
CA GLN A 731 26.58 -5.04 29.80
C GLN A 731 25.40 -6.02 30.01
N THR A 732 24.72 -5.87 31.15
CA THR A 732 23.63 -6.76 31.60
C THR A 732 22.26 -6.10 31.61
N SER A 733 22.17 -4.77 31.46
CA SER A 733 20.88 -4.07 31.43
C SER A 733 20.91 -2.81 30.57
N LYS A 734 19.74 -2.47 30.01
CA LYS A 734 19.42 -1.25 29.26
C LYS A 734 17.99 -0.84 29.56
N THR A 735 17.64 0.39 29.22
CA THR A 735 16.29 0.92 29.42
C THR A 735 15.75 1.46 28.10
N ILE A 736 14.50 1.14 27.80
CA ILE A 736 13.70 1.76 26.74
C ILE A 736 12.92 2.89 27.40
N SER A 737 13.02 4.10 26.85
CA SER A 737 12.29 5.27 27.33
C SER A 737 11.22 5.65 26.32
N VAL A 738 9.96 5.56 26.72
CA VAL A 738 8.79 5.90 25.89
C VAL A 738 8.20 7.20 26.43
N PRO A 739 8.18 8.30 25.65
CA PRO A 739 7.54 9.53 26.08
C PRO A 739 6.04 9.32 26.33
N ILE A 740 5.58 9.82 27.47
CA ILE A 740 4.16 9.87 27.83
C ILE A 740 3.68 11.30 27.67
N ILE A 741 2.50 11.46 27.08
CA ILE A 741 1.87 12.75 26.88
C ILE A 741 0.87 12.90 28.03
N ASP A 742 0.94 14.05 28.70
CA ASP A 742 0.13 14.40 29.88
C ASP A 742 -0.97 15.31 29.37
N ASP A 743 -2.10 14.72 28.96
CA ASP A 743 -3.17 15.49 28.35
C ASP A 743 -4.03 16.23 29.38
N ALA A 744 -5.33 16.42 29.15
CA ALA A 744 -6.20 17.05 30.12
C ALA A 744 -7.57 16.34 30.20
N TYR A 745 -7.67 15.12 29.68
CA TYR A 745 -8.87 14.31 29.73
C TYR A 745 -8.79 13.38 30.94
N ALA A 746 -9.94 13.17 31.58
CA ALA A 746 -10.08 12.11 32.58
C ALA A 746 -10.57 10.85 31.87
N ASP A 747 -9.65 10.11 31.27
CA ASP A 747 -9.92 8.92 30.47
C ASP A 747 -9.70 7.59 31.22
N GLY A 748 -9.11 7.63 32.41
CA GLY A 748 -8.96 6.47 33.28
C GLY A 748 -7.74 5.60 32.98
N LEU A 749 -7.90 4.27 33.08
CA LEU A 749 -6.75 3.36 32.92
C LEU A 749 -6.60 2.94 31.48
N GLU A 750 -5.43 3.18 30.92
CA GLU A 750 -5.12 2.88 29.52
C GLU A 750 -3.83 2.08 29.37
N SER A 751 -3.64 1.40 28.24
CA SER A 751 -2.46 0.57 28.06
C SER A 751 -1.97 0.44 26.62
N PHE A 752 -0.66 0.31 26.47
CA PHE A 752 0.03 -0.03 25.23
C PHE A 752 1.08 -1.11 25.47
N THR A 753 1.64 -1.70 24.41
CA THR A 753 2.60 -2.81 24.50
C THR A 753 3.98 -2.41 23.99
N VAL A 754 5.04 -2.87 24.67
CA VAL A 754 6.43 -2.85 24.19
C VAL A 754 6.86 -4.27 23.86
N THR A 755 7.38 -4.52 22.66
CA THR A 755 7.81 -5.85 22.20
C THR A 755 9.27 -5.85 21.77
N LEU A 756 10.01 -6.91 22.14
CA LEU A 756 11.38 -7.17 21.71
C LEU A 756 11.41 -8.11 20.49
N SER A 757 12.27 -7.81 19.51
CA SER A 757 12.42 -8.60 18.28
C SER A 757 13.85 -8.57 17.72
N LYS A 758 14.07 -9.33 16.64
CA LYS A 758 15.31 -9.38 15.81
C LYS A 758 16.64 -9.32 16.61
N LEU A 759 16.92 -10.35 17.41
CA LEU A 759 18.14 -10.40 18.22
C LEU A 759 19.37 -10.82 17.39
N GLN A 760 20.53 -10.27 17.76
CA GLN A 760 21.83 -10.77 17.33
C GLN A 760 22.75 -10.93 18.54
N GLY A 761 23.54 -12.01 18.60
CA GLY A 761 24.48 -12.27 19.69
C GLY A 761 23.85 -12.71 21.03
N ALA A 762 22.53 -12.94 21.06
CA ALA A 762 21.79 -13.48 22.21
C ALA A 762 20.47 -14.15 21.77
N GLY A 763 19.93 -15.05 22.59
CA GLY A 763 18.58 -15.60 22.45
C GLY A 763 17.51 -14.73 23.13
N LEU A 764 16.24 -14.87 22.73
CA LEU A 764 15.13 -14.14 23.34
C LEU A 764 14.67 -14.84 24.62
N ALA A 765 14.56 -14.09 25.72
CA ALA A 765 14.04 -14.56 27.01
C ALA A 765 12.61 -14.05 27.25
N ASN A 766 11.86 -14.78 28.07
CA ASN A 766 10.54 -14.35 28.53
C ASN A 766 10.65 -13.52 29.82
N PRO A 767 9.87 -12.43 29.97
CA PRO A 767 8.93 -11.90 28.97
C PRO A 767 9.64 -11.17 27.83
N SER A 768 9.18 -11.40 26.60
CA SER A 768 9.64 -10.69 25.38
C SER A 768 8.74 -9.51 25.01
N SER A 769 7.59 -9.38 25.67
CA SER A 769 6.69 -8.22 25.58
C SER A 769 6.25 -7.78 26.98
N ALA A 770 5.96 -6.49 27.13
CA ALA A 770 5.44 -5.91 28.36
C ALA A 770 4.31 -4.92 28.09
N THR A 771 3.24 -5.01 28.88
CA THR A 771 2.14 -4.04 28.87
C THR A 771 2.49 -2.87 29.76
N VAL A 772 2.53 -1.67 29.19
CA VAL A 772 2.64 -0.42 29.95
C VAL A 772 1.24 0.07 30.23
N VAL A 773 0.88 0.20 31.51
CA VAL A 773 -0.40 0.75 31.95
C VAL A 773 -0.17 2.21 32.34
N VAL A 774 -0.84 3.12 31.65
CA VAL A 774 -0.85 4.54 31.95
C VAL A 774 -1.99 4.80 32.94
N THR A 775 -1.65 5.38 34.08
CA THR A 775 -2.61 5.80 35.09
C THR A 775 -2.84 7.29 34.94
N ASP A 776 -4.03 7.65 34.50
CA ASP A 776 -4.56 9.02 34.42
C ASP A 776 -4.38 9.74 35.77
N ASN A 777 -3.82 10.95 35.69
CA ASN A 777 -3.58 11.85 36.83
C ASN A 777 -4.68 12.91 36.99
N ASP A 778 -5.64 12.98 36.07
CA ASP A 778 -6.77 13.88 36.08
C ASP A 778 -8.04 13.25 36.69
N GLY A 779 -8.72 14.01 37.54
CA GLY A 779 -9.99 13.59 38.15
C GLY A 779 -11.23 13.97 37.33
N ALA A 780 -11.06 14.90 36.39
CA ALA A 780 -12.07 15.41 35.47
C ALA A 780 -11.39 16.20 34.36
N ASN A 781 -12.02 16.30 33.19
CA ASN A 781 -11.48 17.05 32.05
C ASN A 781 -11.11 18.50 32.42
N GLY A 782 -9.89 18.89 32.09
CA GLY A 782 -9.29 20.18 32.37
C GLY A 782 -9.21 21.13 31.17
N ALA A 783 -8.52 22.25 31.39
CA ALA A 783 -8.17 23.18 30.32
C ALA A 783 -7.11 22.57 29.40
N ASN A 784 -7.21 22.83 28.10
CA ASN A 784 -6.35 22.21 27.10
C ASN A 784 -4.86 22.47 27.36
N SER A 785 -4.09 21.40 27.58
CA SER A 785 -2.66 21.46 27.91
C SER A 785 -1.85 22.14 26.79
N ILE A 786 -2.32 22.10 25.54
CA ILE A 786 -1.68 22.75 24.39
C ILE A 786 -1.63 24.28 24.48
N ASP A 787 -2.45 24.88 25.35
CA ASP A 787 -2.42 26.31 25.58
C ASP A 787 -1.27 26.78 26.46
N GLN A 788 -0.56 25.86 27.13
CA GLN A 788 0.65 26.16 27.87
C GLN A 788 1.86 26.17 26.93
N ALA A 789 2.67 27.25 26.95
CA ALA A 789 3.80 27.42 26.03
C ALA A 789 4.85 26.29 26.15
N SER A 790 5.14 25.83 27.37
CA SER A 790 6.11 24.74 27.59
C SER A 790 5.60 23.39 27.08
N PHE A 791 4.32 23.10 27.27
CA PHE A 791 3.70 21.90 26.74
C PHE A 791 3.65 21.95 25.21
N PHE A 792 3.17 23.06 24.64
CA PHE A 792 3.18 23.32 23.19
C PHE A 792 4.55 23.06 22.57
N VAL A 793 5.62 23.62 23.14
CA VAL A 793 6.98 23.41 22.64
C VAL A 793 7.43 21.96 22.81
N ARG A 794 7.17 21.32 23.95
CA ARG A 794 7.50 19.90 24.16
C ARG A 794 6.88 19.03 23.08
N LEU A 795 5.60 19.24 22.75
CA LEU A 795 4.91 18.46 21.72
C LEU A 795 5.54 18.63 20.34
N HIS A 796 6.10 19.80 20.01
CA HIS A 796 6.84 19.96 18.75
C HIS A 796 8.15 19.17 18.72
N TYR A 797 8.85 19.05 19.86
CA TYR A 797 10.03 18.19 19.96
C TYR A 797 9.65 16.71 19.79
N LEU A 798 8.52 16.27 20.34
CA LEU A 798 8.03 14.91 20.18
C LEU A 798 7.54 14.64 18.75
N ASP A 799 6.58 15.41 18.26
CA ASP A 799 5.91 15.22 16.97
C ASP A 799 6.88 15.34 15.77
N PHE A 800 7.87 16.24 15.83
CA PHE A 800 8.80 16.47 14.71
C PHE A 800 10.19 15.89 14.93
N LEU A 801 10.72 15.92 16.15
CA LEU A 801 12.12 15.54 16.43
C LEU A 801 12.26 14.20 17.16
N ASN A 802 11.15 13.56 17.55
CA ASN A 802 11.12 12.26 18.22
C ASN A 802 12.00 12.19 19.48
N ARG A 803 12.06 13.28 20.26
CA ARG A 803 12.84 13.33 21.51
C ARG A 803 12.27 14.35 22.48
N GLU A 804 12.62 14.21 23.76
CA GLU A 804 12.38 15.26 24.74
C GLU A 804 13.24 16.51 24.44
N PRO A 805 12.74 17.72 24.76
CA PRO A 805 13.52 18.92 24.64
C PRO A 805 14.66 18.95 25.65
N ASP A 806 15.80 19.47 25.23
CA ASP A 806 16.83 19.91 26.17
C ASP A 806 16.35 21.19 26.89
N ALA A 807 16.83 21.38 28.13
CA ALA A 807 16.38 22.50 28.97
C ALA A 807 16.59 23.87 28.30
N SER A 808 17.69 24.04 27.56
CA SER A 808 17.97 25.27 26.81
C SER A 808 16.99 25.52 25.67
N GLY A 809 16.70 24.49 24.88
CA GLY A 809 15.75 24.54 23.77
C GLY A 809 14.33 24.79 24.24
N LEU A 810 13.88 24.08 25.28
CA LEU A 810 12.56 24.29 25.89
C LEU A 810 12.41 25.73 26.36
N GLY A 811 13.41 26.26 27.09
CA GLY A 811 13.41 27.64 27.57
C GLY A 811 13.39 28.64 26.43
N PHE A 812 14.26 28.49 25.43
CA PHE A 812 14.35 29.40 24.29
C PHE A 812 13.02 29.53 23.54
N TRP A 813 12.44 28.40 23.12
CA TRP A 813 11.21 28.41 22.31
C TRP A 813 9.97 28.80 23.13
N SER A 814 9.88 28.38 24.40
CA SER A 814 8.76 28.78 25.28
C SER A 814 8.79 30.28 25.57
N ASN A 815 9.99 30.86 25.70
CA ASN A 815 10.17 32.30 25.90
C ASN A 815 9.70 33.10 24.69
N GLN A 816 9.88 32.61 23.45
CA GLN A 816 9.36 33.28 22.26
C GLN A 816 7.83 33.49 22.30
N ILE A 817 7.09 32.62 23.01
CA ILE A 817 5.64 32.71 23.15
C ILE A 817 5.27 33.53 24.40
N THR A 818 5.89 33.25 25.54
CA THR A 818 5.55 33.91 26.82
C THR A 818 5.93 35.39 26.87
N GLU A 819 6.90 35.83 26.07
CA GLU A 819 7.21 37.27 25.89
C GLU A 819 6.02 38.10 25.39
N CYS A 820 5.01 37.47 24.77
CA CYS A 820 3.77 38.13 24.36
C CYS A 820 2.82 38.49 25.52
N GLY A 821 3.07 38.00 26.74
CA GLY A 821 2.15 38.17 27.87
C GLY A 821 0.77 37.60 27.56
N THR A 822 -0.27 38.43 27.65
CA THR A 822 -1.68 38.05 27.35
C THR A 822 -2.15 38.49 25.96
N ASN A 823 -1.26 38.97 25.08
CA ASN A 823 -1.64 39.44 23.75
C ASN A 823 -1.88 38.25 22.80
N ALA A 824 -3.16 37.92 22.55
CA ALA A 824 -3.56 36.78 21.73
C ALA A 824 -3.00 36.82 20.30
N ALA A 825 -3.02 37.97 19.61
CA ALA A 825 -2.48 38.08 18.26
C ALA A 825 -0.96 37.85 18.20
N CYS A 826 -0.24 38.29 19.23
CA CYS A 826 1.18 38.01 19.37
C CYS A 826 1.42 36.52 19.63
N ILE A 827 0.65 35.90 20.54
CA ILE A 827 0.76 34.47 20.86
C ILE A 827 0.50 33.62 19.61
N ASP A 828 -0.57 33.89 18.86
CA ASP A 828 -0.90 33.17 17.63
C ASP A 828 0.24 33.23 16.60
N LEU A 829 0.80 34.43 16.38
CA LEU A 829 1.91 34.62 15.46
C LEU A 829 3.18 33.90 15.94
N ARG A 830 3.49 33.98 17.24
CA ARG A 830 4.66 33.31 17.83
C ARG A 830 4.52 31.80 17.78
N ARG A 831 3.35 31.24 18.09
CA ARG A 831 3.07 29.80 17.92
C ARG A 831 3.29 29.38 16.48
N THR A 832 2.70 30.08 15.51
CA THR A 832 2.89 29.80 14.07
C THR A 832 4.37 29.80 13.66
N ASN A 833 5.15 30.78 14.12
CA ASN A 833 6.57 30.88 13.79
C ASN A 833 7.41 29.81 14.48
N VAL A 834 7.15 29.52 15.76
CA VAL A 834 7.82 28.44 16.50
C VAL A 834 7.54 27.10 15.81
N SER A 835 6.27 26.82 15.49
CA SER A 835 5.83 25.63 14.78
C SER A 835 6.57 25.42 13.45
N ALA A 836 6.61 26.44 12.60
CA ALA A 836 7.32 26.35 11.33
C ALA A 836 8.84 26.17 11.51
N ALA A 837 9.44 26.74 12.56
CA ALA A 837 10.87 26.63 12.82
C ALA A 837 11.33 25.19 13.10
N PHE A 838 10.47 24.31 13.65
CA PHE A 838 10.81 22.91 13.87
C PHE A 838 11.04 22.16 12.55
N PHE A 839 10.14 22.32 11.57
CA PHE A 839 10.34 21.73 10.25
C PHE A 839 11.57 22.33 9.54
N LEU A 840 11.77 23.64 9.65
CA LEU A 840 12.89 24.35 9.02
C LEU A 840 14.24 24.10 9.72
N SER A 841 14.22 23.48 10.90
CA SER A 841 15.43 23.21 11.68
C SER A 841 16.36 22.26 10.94
N ILE A 842 17.68 22.44 11.15
CA ILE A 842 18.69 21.51 10.62
C ILE A 842 18.38 20.07 11.04
N GLU A 843 17.91 19.88 12.28
CA GLU A 843 17.60 18.56 12.82
C GLU A 843 16.53 17.88 11.96
N PHE A 844 15.40 18.54 11.70
CA PHE A 844 14.33 17.96 10.89
C PHE A 844 14.69 17.85 9.39
N GLN A 845 15.37 18.86 8.84
CA GLN A 845 15.81 18.85 7.43
C GLN A 845 16.74 17.68 7.10
N GLU A 846 17.57 17.29 8.07
CA GLU A 846 18.55 16.21 7.93
C GLU A 846 18.08 14.85 8.49
N THR A 847 16.87 14.79 9.08
CA THR A 847 16.22 13.57 9.59
C THR A 847 14.92 13.31 8.83
N GLY A 848 13.78 13.83 9.30
CA GLY A 848 12.45 13.58 8.74
C GLY A 848 12.33 13.96 7.26
N TYR A 849 12.80 15.15 6.87
CA TYR A 849 12.74 15.53 5.45
C TYR A 849 13.72 14.73 4.58
N LEU A 850 14.83 14.26 5.14
CA LEU A 850 15.71 13.33 4.46
C LEU A 850 15.03 11.98 4.24
N VAL A 851 14.32 11.43 5.23
CA VAL A 851 13.53 10.19 5.09
C VAL A 851 12.52 10.31 3.94
N TYR A 852 11.73 11.39 3.90
CA TYR A 852 10.82 11.67 2.79
C TYR A 852 11.54 11.56 1.43
N ARG A 853 12.71 12.21 1.29
CA ARG A 853 13.47 12.23 0.05
C ARG A 853 14.10 10.88 -0.30
N PHE A 854 14.44 10.06 0.69
CA PHE A 854 14.88 8.68 0.47
C PHE A 854 13.78 7.83 -0.15
N TYR A 855 12.56 7.92 0.38
CA TYR A 855 11.40 7.24 -0.21
C TYR A 855 11.11 7.77 -1.61
N LYS A 856 11.15 9.08 -1.81
CA LYS A 856 10.95 9.69 -3.13
C LYS A 856 12.01 9.24 -4.14
N ALA A 857 13.30 9.25 -3.77
CA ALA A 857 14.39 8.83 -4.64
C ALA A 857 14.43 7.31 -4.88
N GLY A 858 14.06 6.51 -3.88
CA GLY A 858 14.12 5.06 -3.94
C GLY A 858 12.86 4.40 -4.52
N TYR A 859 11.69 5.03 -4.44
CA TYR A 859 10.43 4.41 -4.88
C TYR A 859 9.56 5.30 -5.74
N GLY A 860 9.80 6.62 -5.74
CA GLY A 860 8.87 7.59 -6.28
C GLY A 860 7.71 7.81 -5.30
N ASN A 861 6.57 8.26 -5.82
CA ASN A 861 5.36 8.28 -5.01
C ASN A 861 4.80 6.86 -4.84
N ILE A 862 4.07 6.61 -3.75
CA ILE A 862 3.25 5.39 -3.64
C ILE A 862 2.29 5.37 -4.83
N SER A 863 2.16 4.21 -5.48
CA SER A 863 1.33 4.08 -6.68
C SER A 863 -0.08 4.63 -6.44
N GLY A 864 -0.51 5.57 -7.30
CA GLY A 864 -1.82 6.22 -7.20
C GLY A 864 -1.95 7.32 -6.13
N LEU A 865 -0.93 7.56 -5.29
CA LEU A 865 -0.99 8.56 -4.20
C LEU A 865 -0.04 9.74 -4.47
N PRO A 866 -0.34 10.95 -3.94
CA PRO A 866 0.49 12.13 -4.15
C PRO A 866 1.72 12.20 -3.21
N VAL A 867 1.95 11.17 -2.39
CA VAL A 867 3.01 11.13 -1.35
C VAL A 867 3.91 9.89 -1.51
N PRO A 868 5.20 9.97 -1.12
CA PRO A 868 6.15 8.87 -1.28
C PRO A 868 6.17 7.84 -0.15
N LEU A 869 5.54 8.14 0.99
CA LEU A 869 5.52 7.27 2.17
C LEU A 869 4.31 7.54 3.07
N ARG A 870 3.99 6.58 3.93
CA ARG A 870 2.99 6.68 5.00
C ARG A 870 3.61 6.95 6.37
N LEU A 871 2.80 7.34 7.35
CA LEU A 871 3.26 7.66 8.71
C LEU A 871 3.99 6.49 9.38
N ASN A 872 3.49 5.27 9.20
CA ASN A 872 4.08 4.04 9.77
C ASN A 872 5.44 3.67 9.15
N GLU A 873 5.75 4.20 7.97
CA GLU A 873 7.08 4.11 7.35
C GLU A 873 7.97 5.27 7.82
N PHE A 874 7.40 6.47 7.92
CA PHE A 874 8.11 7.69 8.29
C PHE A 874 8.68 7.66 9.71
N LEU A 875 7.87 7.30 10.71
CA LEU A 875 8.24 7.36 12.13
C LEU A 875 9.46 6.51 12.51
N PRO A 876 9.51 5.20 12.22
CA PRO A 876 10.66 4.38 12.60
C PRO A 876 11.95 4.84 11.90
N ASP A 877 11.85 5.29 10.65
CA ASP A 877 13.01 5.73 9.86
C ASP A 877 13.56 7.08 10.34
N THR A 878 12.68 8.03 10.69
CA THR A 878 13.14 9.31 11.26
C THR A 878 13.77 9.11 12.63
N GLN A 879 13.24 8.19 13.45
CA GLN A 879 13.82 7.82 14.74
C GLN A 879 15.20 7.18 14.58
N GLN A 880 15.40 6.34 13.55
CA GLN A 880 16.69 5.76 13.26
C GLN A 880 17.75 6.82 12.91
N ILE A 881 17.41 7.80 12.06
CA ILE A 881 18.35 8.87 11.69
C ILE A 881 18.59 9.85 12.85
N GLY A 882 17.54 10.22 13.58
CA GLY A 882 17.61 11.18 14.69
C GLY A 882 18.23 10.64 15.99
N ARG A 883 18.46 9.33 16.10
CA ARG A 883 18.89 8.68 17.34
C ARG A 883 20.16 9.29 17.93
N GLY A 884 20.03 9.90 19.11
CA GLY A 884 21.16 10.51 19.85
C GLY A 884 21.67 11.82 19.23
N VAL A 885 20.93 12.40 18.29
CA VAL A 885 21.27 13.67 17.64
C VAL A 885 20.57 14.80 18.39
N VAL A 886 21.36 15.76 18.86
CA VAL A 886 20.87 17.05 19.37
C VAL A 886 21.73 18.12 18.72
N VAL A 887 21.16 18.89 17.80
CA VAL A 887 21.92 19.89 17.04
C VAL A 887 22.54 20.92 17.97
N GLY A 888 23.85 21.11 17.86
CA GLY A 888 24.62 22.03 18.70
C GLY A 888 25.21 21.41 19.97
N ALA A 889 24.93 20.13 20.26
CA ALA A 889 25.47 19.43 21.42
C ALA A 889 26.47 18.33 21.04
N GLY A 890 27.56 18.20 21.81
CA GLY A 890 28.53 17.10 21.63
C GLY A 890 29.08 16.99 20.20
N ASN A 891 29.19 15.76 19.71
CA ASN A 891 29.67 15.42 18.36
C ASN A 891 28.52 15.10 17.39
N TRP A 892 27.39 15.80 17.52
CA TRP A 892 26.13 15.49 16.82
C TRP A 892 26.27 15.34 15.30
N GLN A 893 27.15 16.09 14.62
CA GLN A 893 27.34 15.96 13.17
C GLN A 893 27.87 14.57 12.79
N ALA A 894 28.84 14.06 13.56
CA ALA A 894 29.42 12.74 13.32
C ALA A 894 28.42 11.63 13.64
N GLN A 895 27.63 11.81 14.72
CA GLN A 895 26.57 10.87 15.06
C GLN A 895 25.47 10.84 13.99
N LEU A 896 25.03 12.01 13.51
CA LEU A 896 24.04 12.13 12.45
C LEU A 896 24.53 11.49 11.15
N GLU A 897 25.77 11.76 10.74
CA GLU A 897 26.35 11.16 9.54
C GLU A 897 26.47 9.63 9.67
N ALA A 898 26.87 9.11 10.83
CA ALA A 898 26.89 7.68 11.09
C ALA A 898 25.48 7.06 11.02
N ASN A 899 24.48 7.74 11.58
CA ASN A 899 23.09 7.29 11.53
C ASN A 899 22.58 7.26 10.08
N LYS A 900 22.84 8.30 9.27
CA LYS A 900 22.48 8.36 7.85
C LYS A 900 23.11 7.24 7.03
N GLN A 901 24.38 6.92 7.28
CA GLN A 901 25.06 5.82 6.59
C GLN A 901 24.44 4.46 6.95
N SER A 902 24.18 4.23 8.23
CA SER A 902 23.52 3.00 8.69
C SER A 902 22.10 2.87 8.15
N TYR A 903 21.34 3.97 8.13
CA TYR A 903 20.00 4.02 7.58
C TYR A 903 20.00 3.74 6.08
N ALA A 904 20.88 4.40 5.32
CA ALA A 904 20.97 4.18 3.88
C ALA A 904 21.31 2.73 3.54
N LEU A 905 22.19 2.09 4.32
CA LEU A 905 22.52 0.69 4.14
C LEU A 905 21.33 -0.22 4.46
N ASP A 906 20.64 0.01 5.58
CA ASP A 906 19.42 -0.73 5.93
C ASP A 906 18.38 -0.60 4.80
N PHE A 907 18.09 0.63 4.39
CA PHE A 907 17.08 0.95 3.37
C PHE A 907 17.29 0.17 2.06
N VAL A 908 18.52 0.13 1.54
CA VAL A 908 18.81 -0.56 0.27
C VAL A 908 18.85 -2.08 0.39
N THR A 909 18.85 -2.61 1.62
CA THR A 909 18.77 -4.05 1.89
C THR A 909 17.35 -4.53 2.19
N ARG A 910 16.39 -3.61 2.33
CA ARG A 910 14.96 -3.96 2.49
C ARG A 910 14.49 -4.73 1.26
N GLN A 911 13.67 -5.75 1.48
CA GLN A 911 13.17 -6.61 0.40
C GLN A 911 12.50 -5.79 -0.72
N ARG A 912 11.65 -4.81 -0.35
CA ARG A 912 11.03 -3.87 -1.30
C ARG A 912 12.03 -3.11 -2.17
N PHE A 913 13.20 -2.73 -1.63
CA PHE A 913 14.25 -2.07 -2.41
C PHE A 913 14.96 -3.05 -3.35
N VAL A 914 15.28 -4.25 -2.86
CA VAL A 914 15.94 -5.29 -3.65
C VAL A 914 15.04 -5.75 -4.80
N ASP A 915 13.74 -5.85 -4.58
CA ASP A 915 12.73 -6.18 -5.60
C ASP A 915 12.60 -5.08 -6.65
N ALA A 916 12.66 -3.81 -6.23
CA ALA A 916 12.60 -2.66 -7.13
C ALA A 916 13.87 -2.51 -7.99
N TYR A 917 15.03 -2.96 -7.48
CA TYR A 917 16.33 -2.77 -8.13
C TYR A 917 17.15 -4.07 -8.16
N ALA A 918 17.05 -4.79 -9.27
CA ALA A 918 17.75 -6.06 -9.45
C ALA A 918 19.28 -5.90 -9.29
N ASN A 919 19.93 -6.82 -8.56
CA ASN A 919 21.40 -6.83 -8.34
C ASN A 919 22.21 -6.99 -9.64
N SER A 920 21.57 -7.40 -10.73
CA SER A 920 22.16 -7.54 -12.07
C SER A 920 22.22 -6.22 -12.86
N MET A 921 21.54 -5.15 -12.43
CA MET A 921 21.60 -3.85 -13.12
C MET A 921 23.03 -3.31 -13.13
N THR A 922 23.43 -2.67 -14.23
CA THR A 922 24.67 -1.89 -14.25
C THR A 922 24.57 -0.67 -13.30
N PRO A 923 25.69 -0.14 -12.78
CA PRO A 923 25.68 1.08 -11.97
C PRO A 923 24.96 2.26 -12.63
N ALA A 924 25.13 2.43 -13.94
CA ALA A 924 24.45 3.49 -14.70
C ALA A 924 22.93 3.29 -14.72
N GLN A 925 22.45 2.08 -15.04
CA GLN A 925 21.01 1.77 -15.02
C GLN A 925 20.38 1.95 -13.64
N PHE A 926 21.09 1.56 -12.58
CA PHE A 926 20.63 1.75 -11.21
C PHE A 926 20.52 3.23 -10.84
N VAL A 927 21.57 4.02 -11.10
CA VAL A 927 21.59 5.47 -10.81
C VAL A 927 20.53 6.21 -11.63
N ASP A 928 20.37 5.87 -12.90
CA ASP A 928 19.36 6.48 -13.76
C ASP A 928 17.95 6.18 -13.27
N ALA A 929 17.70 4.94 -12.81
CA ALA A 929 16.41 4.57 -12.24
C ALA A 929 16.11 5.32 -10.92
N LEU A 930 17.12 5.59 -10.08
CA LEU A 930 16.95 6.40 -8.88
C LEU A 930 16.58 7.85 -9.22
N PHE A 931 17.29 8.49 -10.15
CA PHE A 931 16.98 9.86 -10.57
C PHE A 931 15.61 9.95 -11.25
N LEU A 932 15.23 8.92 -12.02
CA LEU A 932 13.89 8.82 -12.61
C LEU A 932 12.80 8.76 -11.53
N LYS A 933 12.95 7.92 -10.49
CA LYS A 933 11.99 7.86 -9.37
C LYS A 933 11.94 9.16 -8.57
N ALA A 934 13.09 9.79 -8.38
CA ALA A 934 13.20 11.10 -7.74
C ALA A 934 12.47 12.21 -8.54
N GLY A 935 12.24 12.03 -9.84
CA GLY A 935 11.70 13.08 -10.71
C GLY A 935 12.71 14.19 -11.00
N VAL A 936 14.01 13.88 -10.89
CA VAL A 936 15.10 14.86 -11.08
C VAL A 936 15.87 14.52 -12.33
N THR A 937 16.04 15.49 -13.23
CA THR A 937 17.04 15.41 -14.30
C THR A 937 18.40 15.78 -13.72
N PRO A 938 19.35 14.83 -13.54
CA PRO A 938 20.62 15.13 -12.92
C PRO A 938 21.54 15.92 -13.85
N THR A 939 22.41 16.76 -13.29
CA THR A 939 23.54 17.29 -14.05
C THR A 939 24.50 16.15 -14.42
N ALA A 940 25.31 16.34 -15.47
CA ALA A 940 26.32 15.35 -15.85
C ALA A 940 27.29 15.03 -14.69
N ALA A 941 27.60 16.02 -13.85
CA ALA A 941 28.46 15.86 -12.68
C ALA A 941 27.79 15.03 -11.58
N ASP A 942 26.53 15.32 -11.25
CA ASP A 942 25.79 14.59 -10.21
C ASP A 942 25.60 13.12 -10.59
N ARG A 943 25.22 12.88 -11.85
CA ARG A 943 25.08 11.53 -12.40
C ARG A 943 26.39 10.77 -12.36
N ALA A 944 27.49 11.39 -12.81
CA ALA A 944 28.81 10.76 -12.80
C ALA A 944 29.29 10.45 -11.37
N ALA A 945 29.03 11.34 -10.40
CA ALA A 945 29.40 11.13 -9.01
C ALA A 945 28.63 9.97 -8.38
N ALA A 946 27.33 9.83 -8.66
CA ALA A 946 26.51 8.71 -8.19
C ALA A 946 26.93 7.37 -8.81
N ILE A 947 27.28 7.34 -10.10
CA ILE A 947 27.85 6.13 -10.74
C ILE A 947 29.22 5.79 -10.14
N GLY A 948 30.03 6.81 -9.86
CA GLY A 948 31.36 6.68 -9.27
C GLY A 948 31.39 5.96 -7.91
N GLU A 949 30.27 5.91 -7.18
CA GLU A 949 30.15 5.17 -5.91
C GLU A 949 30.38 3.66 -6.06
N PHE A 950 30.23 3.14 -7.28
CA PHE A 950 30.44 1.74 -7.64
C PHE A 950 31.84 1.45 -8.19
N GLY A 951 32.70 2.47 -8.38
CA GLY A 951 34.03 2.32 -8.96
C GLY A 951 34.00 1.61 -10.32
N ASN A 952 34.74 0.52 -10.46
CA ASN A 952 34.80 -0.30 -11.68
C ASN A 952 33.87 -1.52 -11.66
N ALA A 953 32.88 -1.57 -10.75
CA ALA A 953 31.97 -2.71 -10.65
C ALA A 953 31.11 -2.85 -11.91
N ALA A 954 30.96 -4.09 -12.40
CA ALA A 954 30.12 -4.37 -13.57
C ALA A 954 28.62 -4.32 -13.26
N THR A 955 28.23 -4.55 -12.00
CA THR A 955 26.84 -4.56 -11.54
C THR A 955 26.67 -3.72 -10.28
N SER A 956 25.43 -3.42 -9.94
CA SER A 956 25.04 -2.66 -8.76
C SER A 956 24.93 -3.51 -7.49
N ALA A 957 25.39 -4.76 -7.46
CA ALA A 957 25.15 -5.70 -6.35
C ALA A 957 25.74 -5.30 -4.99
N ASP A 958 26.71 -4.37 -4.95
CA ASP A 958 27.29 -3.85 -3.70
C ASP A 958 26.28 -2.95 -2.97
N SER A 959 25.77 -3.43 -1.83
CA SER A 959 24.81 -2.70 -0.99
C SER A 959 25.36 -1.40 -0.40
N ALA A 960 26.66 -1.35 -0.08
CA ALA A 960 27.28 -0.12 0.43
C ALA A 960 27.39 0.94 -0.68
N ALA A 961 27.70 0.52 -1.92
CA ALA A 961 27.68 1.42 -3.08
C ALA A 961 26.27 1.90 -3.42
N ARG A 962 25.26 1.00 -3.39
CA ARG A 962 23.84 1.38 -3.53
C ARG A 962 23.41 2.42 -2.51
N ALA A 963 23.78 2.23 -1.24
CA ALA A 963 23.45 3.16 -0.16
C ALA A 963 24.03 4.56 -0.41
N ARG A 964 25.31 4.65 -0.81
CA ARG A 964 25.96 5.93 -1.12
C ARG A 964 25.37 6.59 -2.36
N ALA A 965 25.07 5.82 -3.40
CA ALA A 965 24.43 6.33 -4.61
C ALA A 965 23.01 6.86 -4.34
N LEU A 966 22.18 6.10 -3.60
CA LEU A 966 20.85 6.56 -3.17
C LEU A 966 20.94 7.84 -2.34
N ARG A 967 21.90 7.93 -1.40
CA ARG A 967 22.14 9.16 -0.63
C ARG A 967 22.42 10.36 -1.50
N ARG A 968 23.26 10.23 -2.53
CA ARG A 968 23.54 11.32 -3.46
C ARG A 968 22.28 11.82 -4.18
N VAL A 969 21.36 10.92 -4.53
CA VAL A 969 20.09 11.29 -5.16
C VAL A 969 19.14 11.92 -4.15
N ALA A 970 18.98 11.33 -2.96
CA ALA A 970 18.10 11.85 -1.89
C ALA A 970 18.55 13.23 -1.38
N GLU A 971 19.86 13.46 -1.29
CA GLU A 971 20.47 14.73 -0.85
C GLU A 971 20.68 15.74 -2.00
N ASN A 972 20.27 15.40 -3.23
CA ASN A 972 20.40 16.29 -4.38
C ASN A 972 19.61 17.61 -4.15
N ALA A 973 20.25 18.74 -4.50
CA ALA A 973 19.68 20.07 -4.26
C ALA A 973 18.38 20.34 -5.04
N THR A 974 18.26 19.78 -6.25
CA THR A 974 17.05 19.88 -7.06
C THR A 974 15.90 19.11 -6.41
N LEU A 975 16.14 17.87 -5.99
CA LEU A 975 15.13 17.08 -5.26
C LEU A 975 14.68 17.78 -3.98
N ASN A 976 15.65 18.31 -3.22
CA ASN A 976 15.40 19.07 -2.00
C ASN A 976 14.45 20.26 -2.25
N THR A 977 14.66 21.01 -3.33
CA THR A 977 13.81 22.17 -3.63
C THR A 977 12.44 21.76 -4.16
N GLN A 978 12.38 20.80 -5.09
CA GLN A 978 11.15 20.38 -5.77
C GLN A 978 10.11 19.73 -4.84
N GLU A 979 10.59 19.05 -3.80
CA GLU A 979 9.74 18.30 -2.88
C GLU A 979 9.42 19.06 -1.58
N PHE A 980 9.99 20.25 -1.39
CA PHE A 980 9.90 20.99 -0.13
C PHE A 980 8.45 21.26 0.27
N ASN A 981 7.65 21.86 -0.62
CA ASN A 981 6.26 22.19 -0.31
C ASN A 981 5.39 20.94 -0.07
N LYS A 982 5.61 19.88 -0.86
CA LYS A 982 4.87 18.60 -0.71
C LYS A 982 5.15 17.97 0.64
N ALA A 983 6.43 17.87 1.00
CA ALA A 983 6.84 17.38 2.30
C ALA A 983 6.35 18.30 3.43
N PHE A 984 6.43 19.62 3.27
CA PHE A 984 5.98 20.57 4.29
C PHE A 984 4.51 20.37 4.65
N VAL A 985 3.63 20.20 3.65
CA VAL A 985 2.21 19.90 3.86
C VAL A 985 2.03 18.53 4.51
N LEU A 986 2.72 17.50 4.00
CA LEU A 986 2.62 16.14 4.56
C LEU A 986 3.00 16.09 6.04
N MET A 987 4.02 16.86 6.44
CA MET A 987 4.46 16.90 7.83
C MET A 987 3.50 17.64 8.75
N GLN A 988 2.53 18.39 8.23
CA GLN A 988 1.43 18.90 9.06
C GLN A 988 0.51 17.75 9.51
N TYR A 989 0.25 16.78 8.63
CA TYR A 989 -0.53 15.58 8.94
C TYR A 989 0.24 14.61 9.83
N PHE A 990 1.51 14.35 9.50
CA PHE A 990 2.33 13.42 10.29
C PHE A 990 2.71 13.97 11.66
N GLY A 991 3.10 15.24 11.74
CA GLY A 991 3.48 15.88 13.00
C GLY A 991 2.25 16.20 13.84
N TYR A 992 1.40 17.11 13.39
CA TYR A 992 0.29 17.60 14.22
C TYR A 992 -0.87 16.61 14.33
N LEU A 993 -1.33 16.02 13.23
CA LEU A 993 -2.55 15.18 13.27
C LEU A 993 -2.27 13.71 13.58
N ARG A 994 -1.00 13.30 13.52
CA ARG A 994 -0.53 11.93 13.79
C ARG A 994 -1.27 10.88 12.95
N ARG A 995 -1.53 11.18 11.67
CA ARG A 995 -2.19 10.26 10.72
C ARG A 995 -1.76 10.51 9.27
N ASN A 996 -2.11 9.60 8.36
CA ASN A 996 -1.97 9.87 6.93
C ASN A 996 -3.05 10.88 6.47
N PRO A 997 -2.78 11.68 5.43
CA PRO A 997 -3.77 12.66 4.96
C PRO A 997 -5.10 12.08 4.50
N ASN A 998 -5.12 10.79 4.14
CA ASN A 998 -6.30 10.05 3.70
C ASN A 998 -6.85 9.08 4.75
N ASP A 999 -6.34 9.14 5.98
CA ASP A 999 -6.97 8.44 7.11
C ASP A 999 -8.11 9.31 7.65
N ALA A 1000 -9.12 8.68 8.25
CA ALA A 1000 -10.27 9.37 8.85
C ALA A 1000 -9.81 10.52 9.78
N PRO A 1001 -10.51 11.68 9.76
CA PRO A 1001 -11.81 11.94 9.14
C PRO A 1001 -11.79 12.16 7.62
N ASP A 1002 -10.62 12.28 7.01
CA ASP A 1002 -10.51 12.38 5.55
C ASP A 1002 -10.65 10.98 4.91
N ALA A 1003 -11.16 10.90 3.69
CA ALA A 1003 -11.25 9.64 2.92
C ALA A 1003 -10.27 9.59 1.74
N ASP A 1004 -9.62 10.71 1.44
CA ASP A 1004 -8.73 10.90 0.30
C ASP A 1004 -7.66 11.97 0.60
N PHE A 1005 -6.90 12.38 -0.41
CA PHE A 1005 -5.88 13.43 -0.29
C PHE A 1005 -6.42 14.83 -0.59
N GLY A 1006 -7.74 15.05 -0.60
CA GLY A 1006 -8.36 16.34 -0.91
C GLY A 1006 -7.86 17.47 -0.02
N GLY A 1007 -7.83 17.25 1.30
CA GLY A 1007 -7.27 18.21 2.25
C GLY A 1007 -5.77 18.49 2.02
N TYR A 1008 -4.98 17.46 1.75
CA TYR A 1008 -3.56 17.61 1.45
C TYR A 1008 -3.34 18.42 0.15
N ASN A 1009 -4.09 18.10 -0.90
CA ASN A 1009 -4.00 18.79 -2.18
C ASN A 1009 -4.46 20.25 -2.07
N PHE A 1010 -5.51 20.52 -1.28
CA PHE A 1010 -5.94 21.88 -0.97
C PHE A 1010 -4.82 22.69 -0.32
N TRP A 1011 -4.19 22.17 0.74
CA TRP A 1011 -3.12 22.88 1.44
C TRP A 1011 -1.86 23.03 0.59
N LEU A 1012 -1.53 22.03 -0.24
CA LEU A 1012 -0.45 22.13 -1.21
C LEU A 1012 -0.73 23.21 -2.26
N GLY A 1013 -1.94 23.25 -2.81
CA GLY A 1013 -2.38 24.29 -3.75
C GLY A 1013 -2.27 25.68 -3.13
N LYS A 1014 -2.82 25.85 -1.92
CA LYS A 1014 -2.77 27.12 -1.18
C LYS A 1014 -1.33 27.53 -0.87
N LEU A 1015 -0.48 26.62 -0.41
CA LEU A 1015 0.92 26.93 -0.13
C LEU A 1015 1.67 27.35 -1.40
N ASN A 1016 1.40 26.71 -2.53
CA ASN A 1016 1.99 27.06 -3.83
C ASN A 1016 1.51 28.43 -4.34
N GLU A 1017 0.23 28.76 -4.16
CA GLU A 1017 -0.33 30.09 -4.48
C GLU A 1017 0.46 31.22 -3.79
N PHE A 1018 0.87 30.99 -2.53
CA PHE A 1018 1.68 31.92 -1.77
C PHE A 1018 3.20 31.70 -1.92
N ASN A 1019 3.65 31.01 -2.96
CA ASN A 1019 5.07 30.74 -3.25
C ASN A 1019 5.83 30.09 -2.07
N GLY A 1020 5.18 29.16 -1.36
CA GLY A 1020 5.77 28.53 -0.16
C GLY A 1020 5.69 29.36 1.11
N ASN A 1021 5.10 30.57 1.07
CA ASN A 1021 4.93 31.39 2.27
C ASN A 1021 3.79 30.85 3.14
N PHE A 1022 4.17 30.01 4.10
CA PHE A 1022 3.25 29.36 5.03
C PHE A 1022 2.49 30.31 5.96
N ILE A 1023 3.01 31.52 6.20
CA ILE A 1023 2.34 32.55 7.00
C ILE A 1023 1.17 33.12 6.19
N ASN A 1024 1.42 33.53 4.95
CA ASN A 1024 0.38 34.07 4.07
C ASN A 1024 -0.64 33.00 3.65
N ALA A 1025 -0.19 31.74 3.50
CA ALA A 1025 -1.09 30.61 3.29
C ALA A 1025 -1.91 30.26 4.55
N GLU A 1026 -1.58 30.85 5.70
CA GLU A 1026 -2.13 30.53 7.03
C GLU A 1026 -2.07 29.04 7.39
N MET A 1027 -1.19 28.29 6.73
CA MET A 1027 -1.26 26.83 6.76
C MET A 1027 -0.91 26.28 8.13
N VAL A 1028 0.28 26.60 8.64
CA VAL A 1028 0.73 26.12 9.95
C VAL A 1028 -0.26 26.53 11.04
N ARG A 1029 -0.73 27.79 10.98
CA ARG A 1029 -1.74 28.31 11.90
C ARG A 1029 -3.02 27.46 11.87
N ALA A 1030 -3.55 27.14 10.68
CA ALA A 1030 -4.77 26.38 10.54
C ALA A 1030 -4.69 24.99 11.16
N PHE A 1031 -3.55 24.30 11.05
CA PHE A 1031 -3.35 23.00 11.69
C PHE A 1031 -3.28 23.11 13.22
N ILE A 1032 -2.47 24.03 13.76
CA ILE A 1032 -2.26 24.14 15.22
C ILE A 1032 -3.45 24.72 15.98
N VAL A 1033 -4.40 25.38 15.30
CA VAL A 1033 -5.67 25.82 15.89
C VAL A 1033 -6.84 24.91 15.52
N SER A 1034 -6.60 23.87 14.72
CA SER A 1034 -7.67 22.96 14.29
C SER A 1034 -8.29 22.23 15.49
N GLY A 1035 -9.59 21.96 15.39
CA GLY A 1035 -10.29 21.18 16.39
C GLY A 1035 -9.69 19.78 16.56
N GLU A 1036 -9.20 19.17 15.48
CA GLU A 1036 -8.55 17.86 15.50
C GLU A 1036 -7.23 17.87 16.29
N TYR A 1037 -6.34 18.84 16.03
CA TYR A 1037 -5.07 18.93 16.76
C TYR A 1037 -5.29 19.22 18.24
N ARG A 1038 -6.15 20.19 18.56
CA ARG A 1038 -6.42 20.57 19.96
C ARG A 1038 -7.11 19.45 20.73
N ALA A 1039 -7.98 18.67 20.08
CA ALA A 1039 -8.68 17.56 20.70
C ALA A 1039 -7.75 16.42 21.14
N ARG A 1040 -6.46 16.42 20.75
CA ARG A 1040 -5.44 15.51 21.28
C ARG A 1040 -5.08 15.76 22.75
N PHE A 1041 -5.37 16.96 23.27
CA PHE A 1041 -4.75 17.43 24.53
C PHE A 1041 -5.74 17.99 25.56
N GLY A 1042 -7.05 17.86 25.30
CA GLY A 1042 -8.10 18.36 26.17
C GLY A 1042 -9.23 19.09 25.44
N THR A 1043 -10.23 19.51 26.21
CA THR A 1043 -11.43 20.17 25.68
C THR A 1043 -11.13 21.54 25.06
N ASN A 1044 -11.78 21.86 23.93
CA ASN A 1044 -11.54 23.08 23.15
C ASN A 1044 -12.05 24.37 23.80
#